data_AF-A0A1J4XJ40-F1
#
_entry.id   AF-A0A1J4XJ40-F1
#
_cell.length_a   1.000
_cell.length_b   1.000
_cell.length_c   1.000
_cell.angle_alpha   90.00
_cell.angle_beta   90.00
_cell.angle_gamma   90.00
#
_symmetry.space_group_name_H-M   'P 1'
#
loop_
_entity.id
_entity.type
_entity.pdbx_description
1 polymer ?
#
loop_
_entity_poly.entity_id
_entity_poly.type
_entity_poly.pdbx_seq_one_letter_code
_entity_poly.pdbx_strand_id
1 'polypeptide(L)'
;MIRKLLPQSVIAIGITIALSVIILGGVLGWFLYKIAPDPNFLAAAAAFEGVIIAFLIPLTISIIAKLSKRYGSSIITDTFEKNWVRLLPIFLLANIAATILLIAFMHELPTKAWQILALILLLFFIILCYAIYQNIQRIIKFLKDPNYIIQELKCEENIRFLEVKTELTHEARTAIMNSSERIGAILVYAVTCSKFQNLKKTLYSVKRLWFELGELEDKARNDVMNSFEGIGAILVYEVNCSNNNLVLQNLQKLSDSGKKLLVAANSLKTEDDIQCNETRLFFETPINQFAKIYEAAIKSQNEELAIYTLRHMQDILISLTSRPNNERYIEAILERPVSLIQFALKHQNESVCVAFSKWYPDVVLESQFREEKFDPEYLSQFNLFLYTTSKYIIAENAFSVFKKFIEKIVNGLSLLDIHPKTSVWDLYGLIHGKILHHEFNALYKSTNSIFSKTKWDDWWKQFQLLKSKIPEDKQKEADELENKIRAGIIPKYKHVSLLHRIFIIGAYCLFEKRYDFIKTIWQYKQPPDAGATYCGSNIIPESVSDLIEHYLRPEVLDFNDFFWKDRHGSKKYCQQYFLFSLAYYLKPLRIEKKSGECEFVKNYKLPVERYENNELSNIKYFSEHLIKEIPDLKKNTDLFDTFDFEANRVNEILDNRVEPLLKNIKDQSNNELEARKATKLTTTPISNKLIKEYKDDVKASFYKKKQSIKIFQKYFGADSYDKSKLRTPIDSDKRDDPPRFGISSIYNRDIFFEEPGYITFGSSDKLGVSHGRTIARDEDSSIFQQICDKCTPIDKGDFPNILDNFNIDDIIIILAGSGPTLYYFINAYDHCTINPSDESSDDITEHVYHHKGRAIPLIKADKRGDDFVLILNKRKVGKLLQLSPLNEKSELDFLNDIFYMNIRDLLDPKHDEYREEVLKNPDNQKWLAESSKDVDHQRKYLKQCVSIQIFERFKYEPADPEDFQRYKIDIETLNPKKPQEPSQASEF
;
A
#
# COMPACT_ATOMS: atom_id res chain seq x y z
N MET A 1 -32.32 72.12 31.01
CA MET A 1 -31.16 71.19 31.00
C MET A 1 -30.79 70.67 29.60
N ILE A 2 -31.67 70.69 28.58
CA ILE A 2 -31.33 70.35 27.17
C ILE A 2 -30.77 71.55 26.36
N ARG A 3 -30.62 72.74 26.98
CA ARG A 3 -30.16 73.97 26.28
C ARG A 3 -28.63 74.18 26.24
N LYS A 4 -27.81 73.20 26.65
CA LYS A 4 -26.35 73.36 26.79
C LYS A 4 -25.47 72.44 25.91
N LEU A 5 -26.03 71.68 24.97
CA LEU A 5 -25.26 70.69 24.21
C LEU A 5 -25.27 70.82 22.67
N LEU A 6 -25.79 71.91 22.10
CA LEU A 6 -25.67 72.15 20.65
C LEU A 6 -25.07 73.54 20.39
N PRO A 7 -23.97 73.65 19.61
CA PRO A 7 -23.39 74.93 19.25
C PRO A 7 -24.39 75.73 18.44
N GLN A 8 -24.47 77.05 18.69
CA GLN A 8 -25.43 77.96 18.04
C GLN A 8 -25.38 77.91 16.50
N SER A 9 -24.29 77.44 15.91
CA SER A 9 -24.12 77.19 14.48
C SER A 9 -25.05 76.11 13.91
N VAL A 10 -25.34 75.04 14.66
CA VAL A 10 -26.21 73.94 14.16
C VAL A 10 -27.67 74.36 14.15
N ILE A 11 -28.11 75.17 15.13
CA ILE A 11 -29.45 75.75 15.16
C ILE A 11 -29.59 76.79 14.02
N ALA A 12 -28.56 77.59 13.78
CA ALA A 12 -28.55 78.55 12.66
C ALA A 12 -28.61 77.84 11.29
N ILE A 13 -27.86 76.76 11.09
CA ILE A 13 -27.90 75.96 9.84
C ILE A 13 -29.28 75.31 9.66
N GLY A 14 -29.85 74.73 10.72
CA GLY A 14 -31.20 74.13 10.68
C GLY A 14 -32.29 75.14 10.32
N ILE A 15 -32.24 76.34 10.91
CA ILE A 15 -33.17 77.43 10.59
C ILE A 15 -32.95 77.95 9.16
N THR A 16 -31.70 78.03 8.70
CA THR A 16 -31.39 78.48 7.33
C THR A 16 -31.86 77.47 6.29
N ILE A 17 -31.68 76.17 6.51
CA ILE A 17 -32.19 75.12 5.62
C ILE A 17 -33.72 75.13 5.62
N ALA A 18 -34.36 75.24 6.78
CA ALA A 18 -35.83 75.30 6.87
C ALA A 18 -36.41 76.53 6.14
N LEU A 19 -35.82 77.72 6.34
CA LEU A 19 -36.21 78.93 5.61
C LEU A 19 -35.94 78.83 4.11
N SER A 20 -34.83 78.21 3.72
CA SER A 20 -34.51 77.97 2.30
C SER A 20 -35.55 77.06 1.66
N VAL A 21 -35.97 75.98 2.34
CA VAL A 21 -37.00 75.05 1.85
C VAL A 21 -38.37 75.73 1.75
N ILE A 22 -38.73 76.59 2.71
CA ILE A 22 -40.01 77.32 2.69
C ILE A 22 -40.02 78.39 1.58
N ILE A 23 -38.93 79.13 1.41
CA ILE A 23 -38.80 80.15 0.36
C ILE A 23 -38.75 79.47 -1.02
N LEU A 24 -37.97 78.40 -1.18
CA LEU A 24 -37.91 77.64 -2.42
C LEU A 24 -39.27 77.00 -2.74
N GLY A 25 -39.98 76.47 -1.74
CA GLY A 25 -41.33 75.92 -1.89
C GLY A 25 -42.37 76.97 -2.26
N GLY A 26 -42.28 78.19 -1.70
CA GLY A 26 -43.16 79.31 -2.05
C GLY A 26 -42.90 79.87 -3.45
N VAL A 27 -41.62 79.99 -3.84
CA VAL A 27 -41.21 80.44 -5.18
C VAL A 27 -41.54 79.38 -6.24
N LEU A 28 -41.32 78.09 -5.96
CA LEU A 28 -41.77 77.00 -6.83
C LEU A 28 -43.30 77.01 -6.93
N GLY A 29 -44.03 77.09 -5.82
CA GLY A 29 -45.50 77.11 -5.84
C GLY A 29 -46.07 78.26 -6.68
N TRP A 30 -45.47 79.45 -6.58
CA TRP A 30 -45.86 80.61 -7.38
C TRP A 30 -45.49 80.48 -8.86
N PHE A 31 -44.32 79.92 -9.17
CA PHE A 31 -43.87 79.68 -10.54
C PHE A 31 -44.70 78.59 -11.24
N LEU A 32 -45.01 77.51 -10.52
CA LEU A 32 -45.82 76.39 -10.99
C LEU A 32 -47.29 76.78 -11.16
N TYR A 33 -47.80 77.74 -10.39
CA TYR A 33 -49.16 78.28 -10.54
C TYR A 33 -49.42 78.95 -11.91
N LYS A 34 -48.37 79.42 -12.60
CA LYS A 34 -48.46 80.04 -13.93
C LYS A 34 -48.30 79.07 -15.10
N ILE A 35 -47.91 77.82 -14.84
CA ILE A 35 -47.72 76.80 -15.88
C ILE A 35 -48.99 75.96 -15.92
N ALA A 36 -49.83 76.17 -16.94
CA ALA A 36 -50.94 75.26 -17.23
C ALA A 36 -50.41 74.15 -18.15
N PRO A 37 -50.18 72.92 -17.66
CA PRO A 37 -49.68 71.84 -18.48
C PRO A 37 -50.71 71.48 -19.56
N ASP A 38 -50.28 71.47 -20.82
CA ASP A 38 -51.08 70.95 -21.92
C ASP A 38 -51.32 69.44 -21.70
N PRO A 39 -52.56 68.95 -21.68
CA PRO A 39 -52.88 67.51 -21.60
C PRO A 39 -52.09 66.66 -22.59
N ASN A 40 -51.76 67.20 -23.77
CA ASN A 40 -51.00 66.49 -24.80
C ASN A 40 -49.56 66.17 -24.37
N PHE A 41 -48.98 66.93 -23.43
CA PHE A 41 -47.66 66.63 -22.88
C PHE A 41 -47.64 65.28 -22.16
N LEU A 42 -48.72 64.89 -21.47
CA LEU A 42 -48.78 63.60 -20.76
C LEU A 42 -48.67 62.43 -21.76
N ALA A 43 -49.39 62.51 -22.88
CA ALA A 43 -49.28 61.51 -23.95
C ALA A 43 -47.86 61.48 -24.56
N ALA A 44 -47.25 62.65 -24.77
CA ALA A 44 -45.89 62.75 -25.29
C ALA A 44 -44.83 62.19 -24.31
N ALA A 45 -45.00 62.42 -23.01
CA ALA A 45 -44.12 61.90 -21.96
C ALA A 45 -44.19 60.36 -21.90
N ALA A 46 -45.40 59.79 -21.87
CA ALA A 46 -45.59 58.34 -21.89
C ALA A 46 -45.01 57.68 -23.15
N ALA A 47 -45.20 58.31 -24.32
CA ALA A 47 -44.63 57.83 -25.58
C ALA A 47 -43.09 57.87 -25.57
N PHE A 48 -42.50 58.97 -25.08
CA PHE A 48 -41.04 59.10 -24.94
C PHE A 48 -40.47 58.03 -24.01
N GLU A 49 -41.08 57.82 -22.84
CA GLU A 49 -40.65 56.79 -21.89
C GLU A 49 -40.78 55.38 -22.46
N GLY A 50 -41.84 55.11 -23.22
CA GLY A 50 -42.00 53.85 -23.95
C GLY A 50 -40.86 53.60 -24.96
N VAL A 51 -40.44 54.63 -25.69
CA VAL A 51 -39.28 54.56 -26.60
C VAL A 51 -37.99 54.30 -25.83
N ILE A 52 -37.80 54.95 -24.69
CA ILE A 52 -36.62 54.73 -23.84
C ILE A 52 -36.58 53.29 -23.33
N ILE A 53 -37.70 52.73 -22.85
CA ILE A 53 -37.77 51.31 -22.44
C ILE A 53 -37.37 50.39 -23.59
N ALA A 54 -37.95 50.63 -24.78
CA ALA A 54 -37.73 49.79 -25.96
C ALA A 54 -36.28 49.82 -26.47
N PHE A 55 -35.58 50.94 -26.34
CA PHE A 55 -34.20 51.07 -26.84
C PHE A 55 -33.13 50.89 -25.77
N LEU A 56 -33.29 51.54 -24.62
CA LEU A 56 -32.24 51.62 -23.61
C LEU A 56 -32.03 50.29 -22.89
N ILE A 57 -33.10 49.55 -22.60
CA ILE A 57 -33.00 48.27 -21.87
C ILE A 57 -32.27 47.22 -22.72
N PRO A 58 -32.69 46.92 -23.98
CA PRO A 58 -31.97 45.95 -24.81
C PRO A 58 -30.52 46.36 -25.08
N LEU A 59 -30.26 47.66 -25.28
CA LEU A 59 -28.92 48.18 -25.47
C LEU A 59 -28.04 47.92 -24.24
N THR A 60 -28.58 48.16 -23.05
CA THR A 60 -27.87 47.95 -21.78
C THR A 60 -27.56 46.47 -21.57
N ILE A 61 -28.52 45.56 -21.80
CA ILE A 61 -28.31 44.11 -21.72
C ILE A 61 -27.24 43.64 -22.72
N SER A 62 -27.30 44.12 -23.97
CA SER A 62 -26.31 43.79 -25.00
C SER A 62 -24.90 44.28 -24.62
N ILE A 63 -24.78 45.49 -24.05
CA ILE A 63 -23.51 46.04 -23.58
C ILE A 63 -22.97 45.22 -22.42
N ILE A 64 -23.81 44.87 -21.44
CA ILE A 64 -23.45 44.01 -20.31
C ILE A 64 -22.96 42.65 -20.81
N ALA A 65 -23.69 42.00 -21.73
CA ALA A 65 -23.30 40.71 -22.29
C ALA A 65 -21.95 40.78 -23.05
N LYS A 66 -21.71 41.87 -23.80
CA LYS A 66 -20.42 42.11 -24.47
C LYS A 66 -19.29 42.36 -23.48
N LEU A 67 -19.53 43.11 -22.40
CA LEU A 67 -18.53 43.36 -21.35
C LEU A 67 -18.23 42.09 -20.55
N SER A 68 -19.25 41.32 -20.18
CA SER A 68 -19.13 40.01 -19.51
C SER A 68 -18.32 39.04 -20.37
N LYS A 69 -18.64 38.92 -21.67
CA LYS A 69 -17.89 38.10 -22.62
C LYS A 69 -16.45 38.59 -22.82
N ARG A 70 -16.22 39.91 -22.82
CA ARG A 70 -14.89 40.51 -23.02
C ARG A 70 -13.97 40.28 -21.82
N TYR A 71 -14.50 40.23 -20.61
CA TYR A 71 -13.70 40.16 -19.38
C TYR A 71 -13.82 38.85 -18.61
N GLY A 72 -14.69 37.93 -19.03
CA GLY A 72 -14.85 36.61 -18.42
C GLY A 72 -15.22 36.64 -16.94
N SER A 73 -15.83 37.73 -16.46
CA SER A 73 -16.09 37.96 -15.03
C SER A 73 -17.55 38.35 -14.77
N SER A 74 -18.24 37.56 -13.95
CA SER A 74 -19.57 37.86 -13.42
C SER A 74 -19.55 39.11 -12.53
N ILE A 75 -18.43 39.46 -11.90
CA ILE A 75 -18.33 40.58 -10.96
C ILE A 75 -18.48 41.94 -11.65
N ILE A 76 -17.95 42.08 -12.87
CA ILE A 76 -18.12 43.30 -13.68
C ILE A 76 -19.59 43.44 -14.09
N THR A 77 -20.25 42.30 -14.37
CA THR A 77 -21.68 42.20 -14.66
C THR A 77 -22.49 42.64 -13.43
N ASP A 78 -22.16 42.13 -12.25
CA ASP A 78 -22.86 42.42 -10.99
C ASP A 78 -22.63 43.84 -10.49
N THR A 79 -21.44 44.41 -10.67
CA THR A 79 -21.14 45.80 -10.28
C THR A 79 -21.92 46.78 -11.15
N PHE A 80 -22.16 46.41 -12.40
CA PHE A 80 -22.99 47.16 -13.34
C PHE A 80 -24.49 46.95 -13.06
N GLU A 81 -24.92 45.73 -12.68
CA GLU A 81 -26.31 45.40 -12.33
C GLU A 81 -26.76 45.92 -10.96
N LYS A 82 -25.85 46.08 -9.99
CA LYS A 82 -26.17 46.50 -8.62
C LYS A 82 -26.65 47.94 -8.48
N ASN A 83 -26.47 48.78 -9.51
CA ASN A 83 -26.87 50.19 -9.49
C ASN A 83 -28.01 50.45 -10.48
N TRP A 84 -28.88 51.43 -10.15
CA TRP A 84 -29.98 52.14 -10.88
C TRP A 84 -30.61 51.55 -12.17
N VAL A 85 -29.87 50.82 -13.00
CA VAL A 85 -30.31 50.07 -14.19
C VAL A 85 -31.46 49.09 -13.91
N ARG A 86 -31.49 48.42 -12.74
CA ARG A 86 -32.63 47.55 -12.35
C ARG A 86 -33.88 48.33 -11.97
N LEU A 87 -33.72 49.51 -11.36
CA LEU A 87 -34.83 50.33 -10.86
C LEU A 87 -35.42 51.25 -11.94
N LEU A 88 -34.61 51.66 -12.93
CA LEU A 88 -35.01 52.59 -13.99
C LEU A 88 -36.22 52.10 -14.80
N PRO A 89 -36.31 50.82 -15.24
CA PRO A 89 -37.49 50.29 -15.91
C PRO A 89 -38.74 50.35 -15.03
N ILE A 90 -38.59 50.10 -13.72
CA ILE A 90 -39.70 50.14 -12.76
C ILE A 90 -40.21 51.57 -12.61
N PHE A 91 -39.31 52.56 -12.49
CA PHE A 91 -39.70 53.96 -12.41
C PHE A 91 -40.33 54.48 -13.72
N LEU A 92 -39.81 54.05 -14.87
CA LEU A 92 -40.40 54.38 -16.18
C LEU A 92 -41.82 53.81 -16.30
N LEU A 93 -42.01 52.53 -15.98
CA LEU A 93 -43.32 51.89 -16.02
C LEU A 93 -44.30 52.54 -15.03
N ALA A 94 -43.83 52.89 -13.83
CA ALA A 94 -44.64 53.59 -12.84
C ALA A 94 -45.09 54.97 -13.35
N ASN A 95 -44.21 55.73 -14.01
CA ASN A 95 -44.56 57.04 -14.55
C ASN A 95 -45.52 56.93 -15.74
N ILE A 96 -45.28 55.99 -16.66
CA ILE A 96 -46.20 55.70 -17.77
C ILE A 96 -47.59 55.34 -17.23
N ALA A 97 -47.66 54.44 -16.25
CA ALA A 97 -48.92 54.01 -15.65
C ALA A 97 -49.65 55.19 -14.97
N ALA A 98 -48.92 56.00 -14.18
CA ALA A 98 -49.49 57.18 -13.52
C ALA A 98 -49.98 58.23 -14.53
N THR A 99 -49.26 58.40 -15.65
CA THR A 99 -49.60 59.30 -16.74
C THR A 99 -50.87 58.85 -17.47
N ILE A 100 -50.97 57.55 -17.79
CA ILE A 100 -52.17 56.97 -18.41
C ILE A 100 -53.38 57.08 -17.48
N LEU A 101 -53.21 56.76 -16.19
CA LEU A 101 -54.27 56.92 -15.19
C LEU A 101 -54.73 58.37 -15.09
N LEU A 102 -53.80 59.32 -15.04
CA LEU A 102 -54.16 60.73 -14.98
C LEU A 102 -54.91 61.19 -16.24
N ILE A 103 -54.51 60.72 -17.43
CA ILE A 103 -55.24 61.00 -18.69
C ILE A 103 -56.66 60.44 -18.63
N ALA A 104 -56.83 59.20 -18.15
CA ALA A 104 -58.13 58.54 -18.08
C ALA A 104 -59.11 59.24 -17.11
N PHE A 105 -58.61 59.75 -15.98
CA PHE A 105 -59.43 60.40 -14.94
C PHE A 105 -59.44 61.93 -15.02
N MET A 106 -58.81 62.53 -16.05
CA MET A 106 -58.63 63.98 -16.15
C MET A 106 -59.96 64.75 -16.17
N HIS A 107 -60.98 64.18 -16.81
CA HIS A 107 -62.31 64.80 -16.91
C HIS A 107 -63.14 64.68 -15.62
N GLU A 108 -62.81 63.73 -14.76
CA GLU A 108 -63.50 63.49 -13.48
C GLU A 108 -62.87 64.26 -12.32
N LEU A 109 -61.59 64.64 -12.45
CA LEU A 109 -60.86 65.38 -11.43
C LEU A 109 -61.13 66.89 -11.51
N PRO A 110 -61.20 67.60 -10.36
CA PRO A 110 -61.28 69.05 -10.34
C PRO A 110 -60.14 69.67 -11.15
N THR A 111 -60.43 70.75 -11.89
CA THR A 111 -59.49 71.35 -12.86
C THR A 111 -58.12 71.66 -12.25
N LYS A 112 -58.09 72.08 -10.98
CA LYS A 112 -56.84 72.34 -10.26
C LYS A 112 -56.12 71.08 -9.78
N ALA A 113 -56.84 70.00 -9.48
CA ALA A 113 -56.25 68.77 -8.95
C ALA A 113 -55.47 68.01 -10.04
N TRP A 114 -56.04 67.87 -11.25
CA TRP A 114 -55.33 67.20 -12.34
C TRP A 114 -54.13 68.02 -12.82
N GLN A 115 -54.20 69.36 -12.80
CA GLN A 115 -53.07 70.23 -13.14
C GLN A 115 -51.90 70.07 -12.16
N ILE A 116 -52.17 69.98 -10.85
CA ILE A 116 -51.15 69.72 -9.84
C ILE A 116 -50.52 68.33 -10.05
N LEU A 117 -51.32 67.30 -10.31
CA LEU A 117 -50.82 65.95 -10.58
C LEU A 117 -49.99 65.88 -11.86
N ALA A 118 -50.43 66.53 -12.94
CA ALA A 118 -49.71 66.60 -14.20
C ALA A 118 -48.34 67.27 -14.03
N LEU A 119 -48.27 68.27 -13.15
CA LEU A 119 -47.06 69.00 -12.87
C LEU A 119 -46.09 68.21 -11.96
N ILE A 120 -46.61 67.40 -11.04
CA ILE A 120 -45.82 66.40 -10.29
C ILE A 120 -45.24 65.35 -11.24
N LEU A 121 -46.05 64.83 -12.18
CA LEU A 121 -45.58 63.88 -13.19
C LEU A 121 -44.55 64.50 -14.14
N LEU A 122 -44.69 65.78 -14.51
CA LEU A 122 -43.69 66.52 -15.27
C LEU A 122 -42.37 66.62 -14.49
N LEU A 123 -42.42 66.94 -13.19
CA LEU A 123 -41.22 66.99 -12.35
C LEU A 123 -40.56 65.61 -12.25
N PHE A 124 -41.35 64.56 -12.06
CA PHE A 124 -40.87 63.19 -12.03
C PHE A 124 -40.23 62.79 -13.36
N PHE A 125 -40.87 63.11 -14.49
CA PHE A 125 -40.35 62.90 -15.84
C PHE A 125 -39.01 63.60 -16.08
N ILE A 126 -38.84 64.84 -15.60
CA ILE A 126 -37.57 65.58 -15.71
C ILE A 126 -36.45 64.90 -14.90
N ILE A 127 -36.76 64.47 -13.67
CA ILE A 127 -35.83 63.70 -12.83
C ILE A 127 -35.43 62.41 -13.53
N LEU A 128 -36.39 61.74 -14.16
CA LEU A 128 -36.20 60.50 -14.88
C LEU A 128 -35.32 60.71 -16.13
N CYS A 129 -35.57 61.76 -16.91
CA CYS A 129 -34.72 62.14 -18.04
C CYS A 129 -33.27 62.42 -17.61
N TYR A 130 -33.08 63.11 -16.47
CA TYR A 130 -31.75 63.33 -15.91
C TYR A 130 -31.08 62.02 -15.47
N ALA A 131 -31.83 61.11 -14.83
CA ALA A 131 -31.34 59.79 -14.44
C ALA A 131 -30.95 58.93 -15.65
N ILE A 132 -31.75 58.96 -16.73
CA ILE A 132 -31.43 58.31 -18.01
C ILE A 132 -30.14 58.88 -18.57
N TYR A 133 -30.02 60.20 -18.64
CA TYR A 133 -28.82 60.87 -19.14
C TYR A 133 -27.56 60.46 -18.33
N GLN A 134 -27.65 60.43 -17.00
CA GLN A 134 -26.56 59.99 -16.14
C GLN A 134 -26.18 58.51 -16.39
N ASN A 135 -27.17 57.63 -16.57
CA ASN A 135 -26.91 56.23 -16.91
C ASN A 135 -26.25 56.07 -18.28
N ILE A 136 -26.68 56.83 -19.29
CA ILE A 136 -26.05 56.84 -20.62
C ILE A 136 -24.61 57.35 -20.52
N GLN A 137 -24.35 58.43 -19.77
CA GLN A 137 -22.99 58.93 -19.57
C GLN A 137 -22.09 57.91 -18.86
N ARG A 138 -22.63 57.17 -17.87
CA ARG A 138 -21.91 56.05 -17.23
C ARG A 138 -21.62 54.92 -18.21
N ILE A 139 -22.60 54.50 -19.01
CA ILE A 139 -22.42 53.49 -20.06
C ILE A 139 -21.31 53.93 -21.03
N ILE A 140 -21.35 55.18 -21.50
CA ILE A 140 -20.36 55.73 -22.41
C ILE A 140 -18.96 55.73 -21.75
N LYS A 141 -18.86 56.12 -20.48
CA LYS A 141 -17.59 56.07 -19.73
C LYS A 141 -17.07 54.65 -19.56
N PHE A 142 -17.94 53.68 -19.22
CA PHE A 142 -17.61 52.26 -19.14
C PHE A 142 -17.12 51.69 -20.48
N LEU A 143 -17.67 52.15 -21.61
CA LEU A 143 -17.28 51.72 -22.94
C LEU A 143 -15.98 52.38 -23.43
N LYS A 144 -15.76 53.65 -23.11
CA LYS A 144 -14.64 54.46 -23.65
C LYS A 144 -13.41 54.49 -22.76
N ASP A 145 -13.55 54.43 -21.44
CA ASP A 145 -12.45 54.61 -20.49
C ASP A 145 -12.22 53.38 -19.59
N PRO A 146 -11.33 52.47 -20.00
CA PRO A 146 -10.70 51.46 -19.16
C PRO A 146 -10.40 51.86 -17.71
N ASN A 147 -9.88 53.06 -17.50
CA ASN A 147 -9.42 53.51 -16.19
C ASN A 147 -10.59 53.90 -15.30
N TYR A 148 -11.72 54.30 -15.88
CA TYR A 148 -12.95 54.57 -15.15
C TYR A 148 -13.47 53.28 -14.48
N ILE A 149 -13.42 52.14 -15.17
CA ILE A 149 -13.77 50.83 -14.59
C ILE A 149 -12.86 50.50 -13.39
N ILE A 150 -11.55 50.71 -13.55
CA ILE A 150 -10.57 50.48 -12.49
C ILE A 150 -10.78 51.44 -11.32
N GLN A 151 -11.07 52.72 -11.58
CA GLN A 151 -11.33 53.71 -10.53
C GLN A 151 -12.62 53.39 -9.77
N GLU A 152 -13.68 52.98 -10.46
CA GLU A 152 -14.94 52.60 -9.82
C GLU A 152 -14.73 51.36 -8.93
N LEU A 153 -13.96 50.37 -9.40
CA LEU A 153 -13.57 49.20 -8.61
C LEU A 153 -12.66 49.54 -7.41
N LYS A 154 -11.80 50.56 -7.54
CA LYS A 154 -10.93 51.07 -6.46
C LYS A 154 -11.65 51.97 -5.46
N CYS A 155 -12.65 52.73 -5.88
CA CYS A 155 -13.34 53.69 -5.02
C CYS A 155 -14.20 52.95 -3.97
N GLU A 156 -14.73 51.77 -4.31
CA GLU A 156 -15.38 50.88 -3.35
C GLU A 156 -14.41 50.27 -2.31
N GLU A 157 -13.11 50.18 -2.64
CA GLU A 157 -12.04 49.72 -1.75
C GLU A 157 -11.79 50.73 -0.60
N ASN A 158 -11.94 52.03 -0.84
CA ASN A 158 -11.66 53.07 0.17
C ASN A 158 -12.81 53.37 1.14
N ILE A 159 -14.07 53.09 0.76
CA ILE A 159 -15.23 53.45 1.60
C ILE A 159 -15.45 52.44 2.73
N ARG A 160 -14.94 51.20 2.63
CA ARG A 160 -15.08 50.18 3.69
C ARG A 160 -13.82 49.94 4.52
N PHE A 161 -12.64 50.26 4.00
CA PHE A 161 -11.37 50.05 4.72
C PHE A 161 -11.15 51.07 5.85
N LEU A 162 -11.85 52.21 5.83
CA LEU A 162 -11.65 53.30 6.79
C LEU A 162 -12.50 53.21 8.07
N GLU A 163 -13.46 52.29 8.18
CA GLU A 163 -14.33 52.18 9.36
C GLU A 163 -14.14 50.92 10.22
N VAL A 164 -13.40 49.91 9.78
CA VAL A 164 -13.23 48.67 10.57
C VAL A 164 -11.88 48.67 11.29
N LYS A 165 -11.78 49.48 12.34
CA LYS A 165 -10.87 49.21 13.45
C LYS A 165 -11.71 48.60 14.57
N THR A 166 -11.31 47.40 15.01
CA THR A 166 -11.86 46.57 16.10
C THR A 166 -13.02 45.66 15.72
N GLU A 167 -12.74 44.36 15.78
CA GLU A 167 -13.58 43.17 15.55
C GLU A 167 -13.98 42.85 14.08
N LEU A 168 -13.42 41.74 13.56
CA LEU A 168 -13.68 41.20 12.22
C LEU A 168 -15.10 40.59 12.15
N THR A 169 -16.08 41.42 11.81
CA THR A 169 -17.47 40.99 11.54
C THR A 169 -17.59 40.21 10.21
N HIS A 170 -18.68 39.46 10.04
CA HIS A 170 -19.02 38.72 8.81
C HIS A 170 -19.03 39.63 7.55
N GLU A 171 -19.30 40.92 7.71
CA GLU A 171 -19.26 41.90 6.64
C GLU A 171 -17.83 42.25 6.20
N ALA A 172 -16.87 42.34 7.14
CA ALA A 172 -15.44 42.49 6.82
C ALA A 172 -14.92 41.28 6.05
N ARG A 173 -15.34 40.06 6.44
CA ARG A 173 -15.04 38.80 5.73
C ARG A 173 -15.62 38.75 4.31
N THR A 174 -16.75 39.42 4.08
CA THR A 174 -17.40 39.49 2.75
C THR A 174 -16.76 40.61 1.89
N ALA A 175 -16.26 41.67 2.51
CA ALA A 175 -15.53 42.74 1.83
C ALA A 175 -14.16 42.27 1.32
N ILE A 176 -13.44 41.44 2.10
CA ILE A 176 -12.18 40.80 1.70
C ILE A 176 -12.40 39.80 0.56
N MET A 177 -13.47 38.99 0.64
CA MET A 177 -13.86 38.04 -0.41
C MET A 177 -14.16 38.73 -1.76
N ASN A 178 -14.84 39.88 -1.74
CA ASN A 178 -15.09 40.66 -2.95
C ASN A 178 -13.81 41.36 -3.46
N SER A 179 -12.86 41.69 -2.59
CA SER A 179 -11.63 42.39 -3.01
C SER A 179 -10.65 41.44 -3.71
N SER A 180 -10.49 40.20 -3.25
CA SER A 180 -9.64 39.18 -3.88
C SER A 180 -10.14 38.76 -5.27
N GLU A 181 -11.44 38.54 -5.40
CA GLU A 181 -12.13 38.26 -6.68
C GLU A 181 -11.99 39.44 -7.68
N ARG A 182 -12.10 40.68 -7.19
CA ARG A 182 -11.89 41.89 -8.00
C ARG A 182 -10.42 42.11 -8.35
N ILE A 183 -9.48 41.74 -7.49
CA ILE A 183 -8.04 41.75 -7.80
C ILE A 183 -7.75 40.74 -8.92
N GLY A 184 -8.37 39.55 -8.90
CA GLY A 184 -8.33 38.58 -10.00
C GLY A 184 -8.83 39.18 -11.32
N ALA A 185 -10.00 39.82 -11.31
CA ALA A 185 -10.56 40.48 -12.50
C ALA A 185 -9.70 41.67 -13.00
N ILE A 186 -9.14 42.46 -12.09
CA ILE A 186 -8.23 43.58 -12.39
C ILE A 186 -6.89 43.07 -12.97
N LEU A 187 -6.40 41.92 -12.51
CA LEU A 187 -5.19 41.28 -13.03
C LEU A 187 -5.41 40.72 -14.45
N VAL A 188 -6.55 40.05 -14.69
CA VAL A 188 -6.98 39.63 -16.05
C VAL A 188 -7.04 40.85 -16.98
N TYR A 189 -7.65 41.94 -16.51
CA TYR A 189 -7.80 43.17 -17.28
C TYR A 189 -6.48 43.90 -17.57
N ALA A 190 -5.64 44.10 -16.55
CA ALA A 190 -4.37 44.81 -16.66
C ALA A 190 -3.38 44.11 -17.62
N VAL A 191 -3.51 42.79 -17.74
CA VAL A 191 -2.69 41.97 -18.63
C VAL A 191 -3.21 42.04 -20.08
N THR A 192 -4.54 41.93 -20.31
CA THR A 192 -5.12 42.12 -21.66
C THR A 192 -4.93 43.52 -22.29
N CYS A 193 -4.60 44.56 -21.50
CA CYS A 193 -4.55 45.96 -21.97
C CYS A 193 -3.16 46.62 -21.95
N SER A 194 -2.07 45.84 -21.88
CA SER A 194 -0.68 46.28 -22.11
C SER A 194 -0.19 47.53 -21.33
N LYS A 195 -0.68 47.80 -20.11
CA LYS A 195 -0.17 48.92 -19.27
C LYS A 195 0.41 48.44 -17.94
N PHE A 196 1.72 48.20 -17.98
CA PHE A 196 2.58 47.54 -16.97
C PHE A 196 2.74 48.28 -15.62
N GLN A 197 2.55 49.61 -15.55
CA GLN A 197 2.86 50.38 -14.34
C GLN A 197 1.91 50.10 -13.15
N ASN A 198 0.69 49.63 -13.41
CA ASN A 198 -0.28 49.34 -12.36
C ASN A 198 -0.11 47.94 -11.76
N LEU A 199 0.41 46.97 -12.53
CA LEU A 199 0.59 45.58 -12.10
C LEU A 199 1.60 45.44 -10.96
N LYS A 200 2.71 46.20 -11.03
CA LYS A 200 3.77 46.20 -10.00
C LYS A 200 3.26 46.71 -8.65
N LYS A 201 2.33 47.68 -8.67
CA LYS A 201 1.68 48.24 -7.48
C LYS A 201 0.68 47.25 -6.88
N THR A 202 -0.16 46.62 -7.71
CA THR A 202 -1.13 45.61 -7.27
C THR A 202 -0.44 44.37 -6.71
N LEU A 203 0.63 43.87 -7.34
CA LEU A 203 1.44 42.76 -6.82
C LEU A 203 2.12 43.10 -5.48
N TYR A 204 2.49 44.36 -5.26
CA TYR A 204 3.03 44.82 -3.98
C TYR A 204 1.98 44.82 -2.87
N SER A 205 0.74 45.21 -3.20
CA SER A 205 -0.40 45.15 -2.27
C SER A 205 -0.78 43.71 -1.92
N VAL A 206 -0.78 42.81 -2.91
CA VAL A 206 -1.02 41.36 -2.69
C VAL A 206 0.09 40.77 -1.83
N LYS A 207 1.36 41.08 -2.11
CA LYS A 207 2.52 40.64 -1.29
C LYS A 207 2.43 41.11 0.17
N ARG A 208 1.85 42.29 0.41
CA ARG A 208 1.66 42.84 1.77
C ARG A 208 0.51 42.13 2.51
N LEU A 209 -0.64 41.94 1.86
CA LEU A 209 -1.75 41.13 2.38
C LEU A 209 -1.29 39.70 2.73
N TRP A 210 -0.38 39.15 1.94
CA TRP A 210 0.22 37.82 2.13
C TRP A 210 1.12 37.71 3.37
N PHE A 211 1.74 38.80 3.81
CA PHE A 211 2.62 38.83 4.99
C PHE A 211 1.83 39.03 6.30
N GLU A 212 0.61 39.55 6.20
CA GLU A 212 -0.28 39.84 7.34
C GLU A 212 -1.23 38.67 7.67
N LEU A 213 -1.39 37.68 6.78
CA LEU A 213 -2.26 36.49 6.94
C LEU A 213 -1.55 35.31 7.65
N GLY A 214 -0.83 35.60 8.73
CA GLY A 214 0.03 34.65 9.45
C GLY A 214 -0.65 33.50 10.22
N GLU A 215 -1.98 33.39 10.20
CA GLU A 215 -2.73 32.21 10.67
C GLU A 215 -3.96 32.03 9.77
N LEU A 216 -4.03 30.93 9.02
CA LEU A 216 -5.05 30.74 7.98
C LEU A 216 -6.18 29.81 8.46
N GLU A 217 -7.38 30.39 8.66
CA GLU A 217 -8.67 29.68 8.64
C GLU A 217 -8.97 29.16 7.20
N ASP A 218 -9.77 28.10 7.07
CA ASP A 218 -10.08 27.38 5.82
C ASP A 218 -10.56 28.27 4.66
N LYS A 219 -11.17 29.42 4.96
CA LYS A 219 -11.63 30.37 3.94
C LYS A 219 -10.49 31.10 3.23
N ALA A 220 -9.44 31.49 3.95
CA ALA A 220 -8.29 32.16 3.36
C ALA A 220 -7.42 31.19 2.53
N ARG A 221 -7.45 29.90 2.84
CA ARG A 221 -6.88 28.81 2.04
C ARG A 221 -7.57 28.72 0.66
N ASN A 222 -8.91 28.73 0.63
CA ASN A 222 -9.68 28.73 -0.62
C ASN A 222 -9.41 29.98 -1.49
N ASP A 223 -9.28 31.15 -0.87
CA ASP A 223 -8.99 32.40 -1.61
C ASP A 223 -7.60 32.40 -2.26
N VAL A 224 -6.62 31.78 -1.60
CA VAL A 224 -5.29 31.56 -2.19
C VAL A 224 -5.39 30.58 -3.37
N MET A 225 -6.13 29.47 -3.23
CA MET A 225 -6.36 28.54 -4.35
C MET A 225 -6.98 29.24 -5.55
N ASN A 226 -8.06 30.00 -5.35
CA ASN A 226 -8.71 30.78 -6.40
C ASN A 226 -7.76 31.77 -7.08
N SER A 227 -6.83 32.37 -6.32
CA SER A 227 -5.80 33.26 -6.86
C SER A 227 -4.80 32.51 -7.77
N PHE A 228 -4.37 31.32 -7.37
CA PHE A 228 -3.54 30.46 -8.22
C PHE A 228 -4.28 30.06 -9.50
N GLU A 229 -5.55 29.69 -9.40
CA GLU A 229 -6.38 29.37 -10.57
C GLU A 229 -6.54 30.56 -11.52
N GLY A 230 -6.77 31.75 -10.98
CA GLY A 230 -6.83 32.99 -11.77
C GLY A 230 -5.52 33.29 -12.49
N ILE A 231 -4.38 33.17 -11.80
CA ILE A 231 -3.05 33.34 -12.42
C ILE A 231 -2.82 32.29 -13.51
N GLY A 232 -3.16 31.02 -13.25
CA GLY A 232 -3.03 29.94 -14.22
C GLY A 232 -3.87 30.18 -15.48
N ALA A 233 -5.12 30.62 -15.32
CA ALA A 233 -6.00 30.96 -16.43
C ALA A 233 -5.44 32.13 -17.28
N ILE A 234 -4.88 33.17 -16.62
CA ILE A 234 -4.21 34.28 -17.31
C ILE A 234 -3.01 33.76 -18.11
N LEU A 235 -2.18 32.90 -17.51
CA LEU A 235 -0.99 32.37 -18.19
C LEU A 235 -1.38 31.48 -19.38
N VAL A 236 -2.41 30.65 -19.26
CA VAL A 236 -2.96 29.86 -20.37
C VAL A 236 -3.46 30.78 -21.50
N TYR A 237 -4.16 31.87 -21.17
CA TYR A 237 -4.59 32.85 -22.17
C TYR A 237 -3.40 33.49 -22.88
N GLU A 238 -2.38 33.95 -22.12
CA GLU A 238 -1.18 34.59 -22.69
C GLU A 238 -0.34 33.63 -23.54
N VAL A 239 -0.31 32.33 -23.20
CA VAL A 239 0.29 31.28 -24.04
C VAL A 239 -0.39 31.25 -25.41
N ASN A 240 -1.72 31.21 -25.42
CA ASN A 240 -2.51 31.18 -26.67
C ASN A 240 -2.36 32.49 -27.47
N CYS A 241 -2.03 33.61 -26.82
CA CYS A 241 -1.72 34.89 -27.46
C CYS A 241 -0.24 35.07 -27.85
N SER A 242 0.60 34.04 -27.67
CA SER A 242 2.03 34.02 -28.04
C SER A 242 2.92 35.05 -27.31
N ASN A 243 2.58 35.47 -26.10
CA ASN A 243 3.35 36.44 -25.32
C ASN A 243 4.39 35.79 -24.38
N ASN A 244 5.39 35.14 -24.97
CA ASN A 244 6.30 34.23 -24.25
C ASN A 244 7.06 34.88 -23.08
N ASN A 245 7.59 36.10 -23.27
CA ASN A 245 8.37 36.79 -22.23
C ASN A 245 7.57 37.04 -20.95
N LEU A 246 6.28 37.35 -21.07
CA LEU A 246 5.42 37.59 -19.93
C LEU A 246 5.10 36.28 -19.20
N VAL A 247 4.86 35.20 -19.94
CA VAL A 247 4.59 33.88 -19.35
C VAL A 247 5.81 33.38 -18.58
N LEU A 248 7.02 33.48 -19.17
CA LEU A 248 8.27 33.04 -18.53
C LEU A 248 8.53 33.75 -17.19
N GLN A 249 8.36 35.08 -17.12
CA GLN A 249 8.55 35.84 -15.88
C GLN A 249 7.55 35.47 -14.78
N ASN A 250 6.32 35.13 -15.17
CA ASN A 250 5.26 34.80 -14.21
C ASN A 250 5.28 33.31 -13.79
N LEU A 251 5.80 32.42 -14.64
CA LEU A 251 6.06 31.02 -14.28
C LEU A 251 7.08 30.92 -13.12
N GLN A 252 8.14 31.73 -13.14
CA GLN A 252 9.09 31.79 -12.02
C GLN A 252 8.39 32.22 -10.73
N LYS A 253 7.54 33.25 -10.78
CA LYS A 253 6.80 33.72 -9.59
C LYS A 253 5.84 32.65 -9.08
N LEU A 254 5.18 31.92 -9.99
CA LEU A 254 4.31 30.80 -9.66
C LEU A 254 5.09 29.70 -8.93
N SER A 255 6.29 29.37 -9.43
CA SER A 255 7.21 28.40 -8.83
C SER A 255 7.67 28.84 -7.44
N ASP A 256 8.17 30.07 -7.31
CA ASP A 256 8.60 30.64 -6.02
C ASP A 256 7.46 30.65 -4.99
N SER A 257 6.23 30.92 -5.45
CA SER A 257 5.04 30.92 -4.60
C SER A 257 4.67 29.50 -4.17
N GLY A 258 4.73 28.52 -5.08
CA GLY A 258 4.55 27.11 -4.76
C GLY A 258 5.57 26.60 -3.74
N LYS A 259 6.85 26.98 -3.89
CA LYS A 259 7.91 26.65 -2.90
C LYS A 259 7.63 27.25 -1.52
N LYS A 260 7.13 28.50 -1.45
CA LYS A 260 6.76 29.12 -0.16
C LYS A 260 5.53 28.48 0.47
N LEU A 261 4.53 28.12 -0.34
CA LEU A 261 3.37 27.38 0.15
C LEU A 261 3.77 26.04 0.76
N LEU A 262 4.76 25.36 0.18
CA LEU A 262 5.29 24.13 0.75
C LEU A 262 5.90 24.33 2.14
N VAL A 263 6.65 25.42 2.34
CA VAL A 263 7.22 25.75 3.66
C VAL A 263 6.10 25.98 4.66
N ALA A 264 5.05 26.71 4.27
CA ALA A 264 3.88 26.97 5.11
C ALA A 264 3.06 25.70 5.41
N ALA A 265 2.84 24.84 4.41
CA ALA A 265 2.13 23.58 4.57
C ALA A 265 2.86 22.61 5.52
N ASN A 266 4.20 22.59 5.46
CA ASN A 266 5.00 21.77 6.38
C ASN A 266 5.00 22.30 7.83
N SER A 267 4.82 23.61 8.04
CA SER A 267 4.66 24.17 9.39
C SER A 267 3.27 23.93 10.02
N LEU A 268 2.28 23.52 9.22
CA LEU A 268 0.90 23.30 9.66
C LEU A 268 0.60 21.83 10.02
N LYS A 269 1.61 20.96 10.17
CA LYS A 269 1.43 19.55 10.50
C LYS A 269 0.84 19.36 11.90
N THR A 270 -0.47 19.13 11.96
CA THR A 270 -1.22 18.56 13.08
C THR A 270 -1.62 17.11 12.74
N GLU A 271 -1.82 16.26 13.75
CA GLU A 271 -2.03 14.80 13.62
C GLU A 271 -3.37 14.38 12.99
N ASP A 272 -4.27 15.30 12.63
CA ASP A 272 -5.61 14.97 12.12
C ASP A 272 -5.64 14.69 10.60
N ASP A 273 -6.11 13.49 10.23
CA ASP A 273 -6.23 13.01 8.84
C ASP A 273 -7.14 13.89 7.95
N ILE A 274 -8.15 14.55 8.52
CA ILE A 274 -9.09 15.41 7.77
C ILE A 274 -8.40 16.69 7.28
N GLN A 275 -7.56 17.31 8.12
CA GLN A 275 -6.79 18.52 7.76
C GLN A 275 -5.71 18.21 6.71
N CYS A 276 -5.30 16.94 6.62
CA CYS A 276 -4.30 16.47 5.66
C CYS A 276 -4.80 16.46 4.21
N ASN A 277 -6.07 16.11 3.96
CA ASN A 277 -6.65 16.09 2.61
C ASN A 277 -6.83 17.50 2.03
N GLU A 278 -7.23 18.47 2.84
CA GLU A 278 -7.38 19.86 2.41
C GLU A 278 -6.02 20.52 2.13
N THR A 279 -5.01 20.17 2.92
CA THR A 279 -3.63 20.63 2.70
C THR A 279 -3.04 20.04 1.41
N ARG A 280 -3.42 18.81 1.05
CA ARG A 280 -3.09 18.20 -0.25
C ARG A 280 -3.76 18.95 -1.42
N LEU A 281 -5.06 19.22 -1.33
CA LEU A 281 -5.81 19.95 -2.38
C LEU A 281 -5.21 21.34 -2.64
N PHE A 282 -4.82 22.01 -1.56
CA PHE A 282 -4.15 23.31 -1.57
C PHE A 282 -2.80 23.25 -2.32
N PHE A 283 -2.02 22.20 -2.10
CA PHE A 283 -0.75 21.97 -2.78
C PHE A 283 -0.89 21.54 -4.25
N GLU A 284 -1.91 20.73 -4.57
CA GLU A 284 -2.17 20.28 -5.94
C GLU A 284 -2.58 21.42 -6.88
N THR A 285 -3.14 22.51 -6.33
CA THR A 285 -3.66 23.63 -7.13
C THR A 285 -2.57 24.28 -8.01
N PRO A 286 -1.42 24.73 -7.48
CA PRO A 286 -0.29 25.19 -8.30
C PRO A 286 0.15 24.17 -9.37
N ILE A 287 0.26 22.90 -9.01
CA ILE A 287 0.70 21.81 -9.92
C ILE A 287 -0.28 21.64 -11.08
N ASN A 288 -1.57 21.71 -10.80
CA ASN A 288 -2.62 21.67 -11.82
C ASN A 288 -2.56 22.89 -12.76
N GLN A 289 -2.14 24.06 -12.27
CA GLN A 289 -1.95 25.22 -13.15
C GLN A 289 -0.74 25.04 -14.07
N PHE A 290 0.38 24.52 -13.58
CA PHE A 290 1.52 24.17 -14.44
C PHE A 290 1.12 23.17 -15.52
N ALA A 291 0.34 22.14 -15.16
CA ALA A 291 -0.20 21.17 -16.13
C ALA A 291 -1.06 21.85 -17.21
N LYS A 292 -1.98 22.75 -16.84
CA LYS A 292 -2.81 23.50 -17.80
C LYS A 292 -1.99 24.40 -18.73
N ILE A 293 -0.99 25.09 -18.18
CA ILE A 293 -0.08 25.96 -18.97
C ILE A 293 0.72 25.11 -19.96
N TYR A 294 1.22 23.96 -19.52
CA TYR A 294 1.94 23.01 -20.37
C TYR A 294 1.08 22.49 -21.52
N GLU A 295 -0.16 22.05 -21.23
CA GLU A 295 -1.09 21.60 -22.27
C GLU A 295 -1.42 22.71 -23.27
N ALA A 296 -1.61 23.95 -22.80
CA ALA A 296 -1.85 25.11 -23.67
C ALA A 296 -0.63 25.40 -24.56
N ALA A 297 0.59 25.27 -24.01
CA ALA A 297 1.83 25.48 -24.74
C ALA A 297 1.98 24.44 -25.86
N ILE A 298 1.68 23.17 -25.59
CA ILE A 298 1.69 22.10 -26.62
C ILE A 298 0.64 22.36 -27.70
N LYS A 299 -0.60 22.70 -27.32
CA LYS A 299 -1.68 23.02 -28.28
C LYS A 299 -1.32 24.21 -29.18
N SER A 300 -0.56 25.15 -28.64
CA SER A 300 -0.03 26.31 -29.36
C SER A 300 1.31 26.05 -30.07
N GLN A 301 1.79 24.80 -30.09
CA GLN A 301 3.09 24.38 -30.66
C GLN A 301 4.30 25.17 -30.12
N ASN A 302 4.22 25.63 -28.87
CA ASN A 302 5.26 26.39 -28.20
C ASN A 302 6.11 25.48 -27.30
N GLU A 303 7.08 24.81 -27.92
CA GLU A 303 7.90 23.79 -27.25
C GLU A 303 8.78 24.36 -26.13
N GLU A 304 9.36 25.55 -26.35
CA GLU A 304 10.21 26.22 -25.37
C GLU A 304 9.44 26.47 -24.06
N LEU A 305 8.22 26.96 -24.18
CA LEU A 305 7.36 27.25 -23.04
C LEU A 305 6.90 25.96 -22.34
N ALA A 306 6.60 24.91 -23.10
CA ALA A 306 6.30 23.59 -22.54
C ALA A 306 7.48 23.05 -21.72
N ILE A 307 8.70 23.11 -22.27
CA ILE A 307 9.95 22.72 -21.60
C ILE A 307 10.18 23.54 -20.33
N TYR A 308 9.98 24.86 -20.40
CA TYR A 308 10.20 25.76 -19.27
C TYR A 308 9.20 25.52 -18.13
N THR A 309 7.95 25.22 -18.47
CA THR A 309 6.90 24.86 -17.51
C THR A 309 7.26 23.59 -16.74
N LEU A 310 7.74 22.55 -17.45
CA LEU A 310 8.20 21.30 -16.81
C LEU A 310 9.41 21.50 -15.90
N ARG A 311 10.36 22.36 -16.26
CA ARG A 311 11.53 22.67 -15.42
C ARG A 311 11.11 23.27 -14.08
N HIS A 312 10.13 24.15 -14.06
CA HIS A 312 9.63 24.70 -12.80
C HIS A 312 8.92 23.67 -11.91
N MET A 313 8.18 22.73 -12.51
CA MET A 313 7.63 21.60 -11.73
C MET A 313 8.76 20.74 -11.14
N GLN A 314 9.81 20.49 -11.92
CA GLN A 314 11.00 19.77 -11.46
C GLN A 314 11.72 20.51 -10.33
N ASP A 315 11.84 21.84 -10.40
CA ASP A 315 12.44 22.66 -9.34
C ASP A 315 11.67 22.57 -8.01
N ILE A 316 10.34 22.50 -8.08
CA ILE A 316 9.49 22.28 -6.90
C ILE A 316 9.75 20.87 -6.34
N LEU A 317 9.83 19.87 -7.22
CA LEU A 317 10.09 18.48 -6.86
C LEU A 317 11.45 18.30 -6.18
N ILE A 318 12.52 18.95 -6.67
CA ILE A 318 13.85 18.92 -6.05
C ILE A 318 13.78 19.44 -4.60
N SER A 319 13.12 20.59 -4.41
CA SER A 319 12.96 21.18 -3.08
C SER A 319 12.09 20.35 -2.13
N LEU A 320 11.18 19.53 -2.66
CA LEU A 320 10.40 18.56 -1.87
C LEU A 320 11.22 17.35 -1.44
N THR A 321 11.96 16.77 -2.39
CA THR A 321 12.72 15.55 -2.18
C THR A 321 13.90 15.73 -1.25
N SER A 322 14.31 16.97 -0.95
CA SER A 322 15.40 17.26 -0.03
C SER A 322 15.00 17.31 1.44
N ARG A 323 13.71 17.09 1.75
CA ARG A 323 13.18 17.15 3.12
C ARG A 323 12.32 15.91 3.40
N PRO A 324 12.37 15.33 4.61
CA PRO A 324 11.57 14.17 4.97
C PRO A 324 10.07 14.53 5.08
N ASN A 325 9.21 13.51 5.14
CA ASN A 325 7.76 13.63 5.34
C ASN A 325 6.98 14.41 4.26
N ASN A 326 7.41 14.38 3.00
CA ASN A 326 6.76 14.98 1.84
C ASN A 326 6.17 13.94 0.86
N GLU A 327 6.04 12.68 1.29
CA GLU A 327 5.62 11.55 0.45
C GLU A 327 4.36 11.84 -0.37
N ARG A 328 3.28 12.28 0.28
CA ARG A 328 2.00 12.59 -0.40
C ARG A 328 2.10 13.72 -1.43
N TYR A 329 2.95 14.73 -1.18
CA TYR A 329 3.15 15.86 -2.12
C TYR A 329 3.99 15.44 -3.33
N ILE A 330 5.01 14.61 -3.09
CA ILE A 330 5.86 14.04 -4.13
C ILE A 330 5.03 13.12 -5.03
N GLU A 331 4.19 12.27 -4.44
CA GLU A 331 3.26 11.40 -5.17
C GLU A 331 2.33 12.23 -6.06
N ALA A 332 1.67 13.26 -5.51
CA ALA A 332 0.79 14.14 -6.28
C ALA A 332 1.50 14.83 -7.47
N ILE A 333 2.78 15.21 -7.31
CA ILE A 333 3.58 15.75 -8.43
C ILE A 333 3.97 14.67 -9.41
N LEU A 334 4.29 13.44 -9.01
CA LEU A 334 4.73 12.38 -9.92
C LEU A 334 3.56 11.71 -10.67
N GLU A 335 2.34 11.77 -10.14
CA GLU A 335 1.13 11.27 -10.82
C GLU A 335 0.79 12.08 -12.08
N ARG A 336 0.92 13.41 -12.04
CA ARG A 336 0.53 14.30 -13.15
C ARG A 336 1.39 14.14 -14.42
N PRO A 337 2.73 14.06 -14.37
CA PRO A 337 3.58 13.96 -15.53
C PRO A 337 3.32 12.73 -16.39
N VAL A 338 2.79 11.63 -15.84
CA VAL A 338 2.36 10.48 -16.65
C VAL A 338 1.32 10.91 -17.69
N SER A 339 0.29 11.66 -17.26
CA SER A 339 -0.72 12.21 -18.17
C SER A 339 -0.14 13.26 -19.12
N LEU A 340 0.79 14.09 -18.65
CA LEU A 340 1.46 15.10 -19.50
C LEU A 340 2.35 14.48 -20.57
N ILE A 341 3.06 13.39 -20.25
CA ILE A 341 3.87 12.61 -21.19
C ILE A 341 2.97 11.99 -22.25
N GLN A 342 1.86 11.35 -21.87
CA GLN A 342 0.88 10.82 -22.81
C GLN A 342 0.32 11.90 -23.73
N PHE A 343 -0.06 13.05 -23.16
CA PHE A 343 -0.57 14.18 -23.91
C PHE A 343 0.45 14.68 -24.93
N ALA A 344 1.70 14.85 -24.52
CA ALA A 344 2.76 15.36 -25.38
C ALA A 344 3.21 14.34 -26.44
N LEU A 345 3.20 13.03 -26.14
CA LEU A 345 3.42 11.96 -27.13
C LEU A 345 2.35 11.98 -28.22
N LYS A 346 1.07 12.12 -27.84
CA LYS A 346 -0.05 12.21 -28.79
C LYS A 346 0.07 13.40 -29.75
N HIS A 347 0.70 14.48 -29.30
CA HIS A 347 0.93 15.69 -30.10
C HIS A 347 2.33 15.74 -30.73
N GLN A 348 3.11 14.65 -30.65
CA GLN A 348 4.47 14.53 -31.19
C GLN A 348 5.41 15.67 -30.74
N ASN A 349 5.23 16.16 -29.50
CA ASN A 349 5.97 17.31 -29.00
C ASN A 349 7.30 16.90 -28.36
N GLU A 350 8.40 17.61 -28.66
CA GLU A 350 9.72 17.24 -28.15
C GLU A 350 9.88 17.43 -26.63
N SER A 351 9.02 18.20 -25.98
CA SER A 351 9.06 18.41 -24.53
C SER A 351 8.90 17.13 -23.71
N VAL A 352 8.32 16.06 -24.28
CA VAL A 352 8.32 14.70 -23.70
C VAL A 352 9.73 14.27 -23.32
N CYS A 353 10.72 14.59 -24.17
CA CYS A 353 12.11 14.24 -23.92
C CYS A 353 12.57 14.88 -22.61
N VAL A 354 12.24 16.14 -22.36
CA VAL A 354 12.62 16.83 -21.12
C VAL A 354 11.85 16.27 -19.92
N ALA A 355 10.55 16.00 -20.05
CA ALA A 355 9.74 15.43 -18.96
C ALA A 355 10.28 14.08 -18.49
N PHE A 356 10.63 13.20 -19.44
CA PHE A 356 11.04 11.84 -19.13
C PHE A 356 12.56 11.71 -18.88
N SER A 357 13.40 12.35 -19.69
CA SER A 357 14.86 12.14 -19.66
C SER A 357 15.58 12.87 -18.53
N LYS A 358 14.91 13.81 -17.83
CA LYS A 358 15.56 14.66 -16.82
C LYS A 358 15.05 14.47 -15.41
N TRP A 359 13.78 14.14 -15.23
CA TRP A 359 13.19 14.12 -13.89
C TRP A 359 13.81 13.08 -12.97
N TYR A 360 14.02 11.85 -13.45
CA TYR A 360 14.71 10.84 -12.64
C TYR A 360 16.21 11.15 -12.49
N PRO A 361 16.99 11.38 -13.56
CA PRO A 361 18.43 11.64 -13.43
C PRO A 361 18.74 12.88 -12.59
N ASP A 362 18.12 14.02 -12.88
CA ASP A 362 18.46 15.29 -12.23
C ASP A 362 18.04 15.33 -10.76
N VAL A 363 16.91 14.69 -10.40
CA VAL A 363 16.36 14.71 -9.04
C VAL A 363 16.97 13.60 -8.18
N VAL A 364 17.13 12.39 -8.72
CA VAL A 364 17.59 11.23 -7.95
C VAL A 364 19.11 11.09 -8.01
N LEU A 365 19.72 11.20 -9.20
CA LEU A 365 21.13 10.87 -9.42
C LEU A 365 22.04 12.10 -9.25
N GLU A 366 21.68 13.25 -9.84
CA GLU A 366 22.49 14.47 -9.78
C GLU A 366 22.37 15.24 -8.46
N SER A 367 21.43 14.87 -7.58
CA SER A 367 21.22 15.55 -6.29
C SER A 367 22.48 15.60 -5.42
N GLN A 368 23.41 14.65 -5.62
CA GLN A 368 24.66 14.57 -4.87
C GLN A 368 25.61 15.74 -5.14
N PHE A 369 25.42 16.46 -6.26
CA PHE A 369 26.18 17.66 -6.63
C PHE A 369 25.45 18.95 -6.27
N ARG A 370 24.32 18.87 -5.55
CA ARG A 370 23.48 20.00 -5.18
C ARG A 370 23.52 20.24 -3.68
N GLU A 371 23.25 21.48 -3.27
CA GLU A 371 23.05 21.82 -1.85
C GLU A 371 21.84 21.07 -1.27
N GLU A 372 20.76 20.95 -2.06
CA GLU A 372 19.56 20.18 -1.74
C GLU A 372 19.77 18.69 -2.05
N LYS A 373 20.13 17.90 -1.03
CA LYS A 373 20.36 16.45 -1.15
C LYS A 373 19.06 15.67 -1.17
N PHE A 374 18.88 14.78 -2.14
CA PHE A 374 17.73 13.87 -2.22
C PHE A 374 17.65 12.91 -1.04
N ASP A 375 16.46 12.80 -0.45
CA ASP A 375 16.13 11.86 0.61
C ASP A 375 15.84 10.45 0.05
N PRO A 376 16.62 9.41 0.44
CA PRO A 376 16.42 8.04 -0.02
C PRO A 376 15.02 7.46 0.23
N GLU A 377 14.26 8.01 1.18
CA GLU A 377 12.90 7.55 1.50
C GLU A 377 11.95 7.61 0.30
N TYR A 378 12.19 8.52 -0.64
CA TYR A 378 11.35 8.75 -1.81
C TYR A 378 11.74 7.92 -3.04
N LEU A 379 12.78 7.09 -2.95
CA LEU A 379 13.29 6.35 -4.10
C LEU A 379 12.24 5.38 -4.69
N SER A 380 11.36 4.81 -3.86
CA SER A 380 10.26 3.95 -4.30
C SER A 380 9.28 4.65 -5.24
N GLN A 381 8.90 5.89 -4.94
CA GLN A 381 7.94 6.69 -5.71
C GLN A 381 8.55 7.07 -7.07
N PHE A 382 9.83 7.47 -7.07
CA PHE A 382 10.57 7.76 -8.30
C PHE A 382 10.79 6.52 -9.17
N ASN A 383 11.05 5.37 -8.56
CA ASN A 383 11.15 4.09 -9.25
C ASN A 383 9.83 3.71 -9.94
N LEU A 384 8.70 3.88 -9.25
CA LEU A 384 7.37 3.61 -9.80
C LEU A 384 7.07 4.57 -10.96
N PHE A 385 7.38 5.86 -10.78
CA PHE A 385 7.28 6.87 -11.83
C PHE A 385 8.11 6.49 -13.07
N LEU A 386 9.38 6.14 -12.86
CA LEU A 386 10.30 5.73 -13.92
C LEU A 386 9.78 4.54 -14.71
N TYR A 387 9.32 3.51 -14.01
CA TYR A 387 8.78 2.31 -14.61
C TYR A 387 7.49 2.61 -15.40
N THR A 388 6.55 3.33 -14.79
CA THR A 388 5.26 3.68 -15.39
C THR A 388 5.43 4.51 -16.66
N THR A 389 6.30 5.53 -16.63
CA THR A 389 6.57 6.37 -17.80
C THR A 389 7.30 5.62 -18.90
N SER A 390 8.28 4.78 -18.56
CA SER A 390 8.96 3.91 -19.52
C SER A 390 7.98 2.96 -20.22
N LYS A 391 7.04 2.38 -19.46
CA LYS A 391 5.99 1.50 -19.97
C LYS A 391 5.18 2.16 -21.09
N TYR A 392 4.74 3.41 -20.88
CA TYR A 392 4.00 4.17 -21.90
C TYR A 392 4.86 4.48 -23.13
N ILE A 393 6.10 4.90 -22.94
CA ILE A 393 7.02 5.23 -24.04
C ILE A 393 7.31 4.01 -24.92
N ILE A 394 7.47 2.83 -24.30
CA ILE A 394 7.69 1.56 -25.00
C ILE A 394 6.43 1.13 -25.76
N ALA A 395 5.26 1.21 -25.12
CA ALA A 395 3.98 0.85 -25.72
C ALA A 395 3.67 1.71 -26.97
N GLU A 396 3.88 3.02 -26.87
CA GLU A 396 3.72 3.99 -27.96
C GLU A 396 4.88 3.98 -28.97
N ASN A 397 5.87 3.10 -28.79
CA ASN A 397 7.04 2.97 -29.66
C ASN A 397 7.84 4.29 -29.84
N ALA A 398 7.90 5.13 -28.80
CA ALA A 398 8.60 6.42 -28.81
C ALA A 398 10.12 6.25 -28.60
N PHE A 399 10.77 5.53 -29.52
CA PHE A 399 12.17 5.11 -29.40
C PHE A 399 13.18 6.25 -29.25
N SER A 400 12.99 7.37 -29.95
CA SER A 400 13.89 8.53 -29.87
C SER A 400 13.91 9.17 -28.48
N VAL A 401 12.75 9.25 -27.83
CA VAL A 401 12.58 9.71 -26.44
C VAL A 401 13.30 8.76 -25.49
N PHE A 402 13.08 7.45 -25.66
CA PHE A 402 13.72 6.42 -24.84
C PHE A 402 15.24 6.45 -24.96
N LYS A 403 15.78 6.59 -26.18
CA LYS A 403 17.23 6.70 -26.42
C LYS A 403 17.84 7.92 -25.71
N LYS A 404 17.19 9.09 -25.78
CA LYS A 404 17.62 10.31 -25.05
C LYS A 404 17.59 10.12 -23.52
N PHE A 405 16.66 9.32 -23.01
CA PHE A 405 16.60 8.96 -21.60
C PHE A 405 17.75 8.05 -21.18
N ILE A 406 18.03 6.98 -21.95
CA ILE A 406 19.18 6.11 -21.70
C ILE A 406 20.48 6.92 -21.75
N GLU A 407 20.62 7.83 -22.72
CA GLU A 407 21.71 8.78 -22.79
C GLU A 407 21.91 9.57 -21.49
N LYS A 408 20.82 10.17 -20.98
CA LYS A 408 20.90 11.00 -19.78
C LYS A 408 21.20 10.21 -18.53
N ILE A 409 20.65 9.00 -18.39
CA ILE A 409 20.99 8.14 -17.27
C ILE A 409 22.46 7.73 -17.33
N VAL A 410 22.93 7.19 -18.46
CA VAL A 410 24.30 6.69 -18.58
C VAL A 410 25.31 7.81 -18.39
N ASN A 411 25.07 9.00 -18.97
CA ASN A 411 25.96 10.14 -18.84
C ASN A 411 25.87 10.84 -17.47
N GLY A 412 24.69 10.82 -16.82
CA GLY A 412 24.47 11.42 -15.50
C GLY A 412 24.95 10.55 -14.34
N LEU A 413 25.25 9.27 -14.58
CA LEU A 413 25.77 8.32 -13.59
C LEU A 413 27.25 8.55 -13.29
N SER A 414 27.53 9.61 -12.54
CA SER A 414 28.81 9.79 -11.86
C SER A 414 28.70 9.22 -10.45
N LEU A 415 29.02 7.94 -10.26
CA LEU A 415 29.26 7.44 -8.89
C LEU A 415 30.58 8.06 -8.42
N LEU A 416 30.50 8.94 -7.41
CA LEU A 416 31.69 9.36 -6.68
C LEU A 416 32.33 8.10 -6.11
N ASP A 417 33.63 7.94 -6.29
CA ASP A 417 34.43 6.77 -5.93
C ASP A 417 34.65 6.67 -4.40
N ILE A 418 33.58 6.91 -3.63
CA ILE A 418 33.58 6.82 -2.17
C ILE A 418 33.26 5.36 -1.87
N HIS A 419 34.28 4.54 -1.65
CA HIS A 419 34.09 3.15 -1.25
C HIS A 419 33.40 3.08 0.12
N PRO A 420 32.11 2.75 0.22
CA PRO A 420 31.40 2.80 1.50
C PRO A 420 32.00 1.81 2.51
N LYS A 421 32.67 0.75 2.04
CA LYS A 421 33.37 -0.22 2.87
C LYS A 421 34.54 0.37 3.64
N THR A 422 35.29 1.32 3.08
CA THR A 422 36.40 1.94 3.82
C THR A 422 35.85 2.82 4.93
N SER A 423 34.81 3.61 4.66
CA SER A 423 34.15 4.43 5.68
C SER A 423 33.44 3.60 6.75
N VAL A 424 32.83 2.47 6.41
CA VAL A 424 32.30 1.53 7.42
C VAL A 424 33.44 0.91 8.21
N TRP A 425 34.57 0.58 7.58
CA TRP A 425 35.75 0.04 8.26
C TRP A 425 36.35 1.02 9.28
N ASP A 426 36.33 2.32 9.01
CA ASP A 426 36.79 3.33 9.97
C ASP A 426 35.98 3.29 11.28
N LEU A 427 34.72 2.84 11.25
CA LEU A 427 33.87 2.65 12.44
C LEU A 427 34.47 1.59 13.37
N TYR A 428 35.11 0.57 12.81
CA TYR A 428 35.78 -0.48 13.59
C TYR A 428 36.89 0.09 14.47
N GLY A 429 37.60 1.12 14.01
CA GLY A 429 38.65 1.80 14.80
C GLY A 429 38.11 2.55 16.02
N LEU A 430 36.82 2.89 16.03
CA LEU A 430 36.16 3.55 17.16
C LEU A 430 35.64 2.53 18.19
N ILE A 431 35.38 1.30 17.76
CA ILE A 431 34.80 0.22 18.56
C ILE A 431 35.89 -0.54 19.35
N HIS A 432 35.79 -0.59 20.69
CA HIS A 432 36.69 -1.39 21.54
C HIS A 432 36.01 -2.69 22.01
N GLY A 433 36.57 -3.85 21.67
CA GLY A 433 36.22 -5.15 22.28
C GLY A 433 35.78 -6.26 21.31
N LYS A 434 36.07 -7.52 21.68
CA LYS A 434 35.76 -8.72 20.87
C LYS A 434 34.26 -8.94 20.64
N ILE A 435 33.40 -8.50 21.57
CA ILE A 435 31.94 -8.70 21.51
C ILE A 435 31.31 -7.89 20.35
N LEU A 436 31.87 -6.71 20.04
CA LEU A 436 31.36 -5.84 18.97
C LEU A 436 31.92 -6.21 17.59
N HIS A 437 32.96 -7.05 17.52
CA HIS A 437 33.56 -7.48 16.25
C HIS A 437 32.59 -8.33 15.40
N HIS A 438 31.77 -9.17 16.04
CA HIS A 438 30.77 -9.97 15.33
C HIS A 438 29.67 -9.10 14.73
N GLU A 439 29.11 -8.18 15.52
CA GLU A 439 28.09 -7.22 15.08
C GLU A 439 28.62 -6.30 13.97
N PHE A 440 29.86 -5.81 14.11
CA PHE A 440 30.54 -5.02 13.08
C PHE A 440 30.71 -5.81 11.77
N ASN A 441 31.22 -7.04 11.84
CA ASN A 441 31.40 -7.86 10.64
C ASN A 441 30.08 -8.16 9.94
N ALA A 442 28.99 -8.33 10.69
CA ALA A 442 27.65 -8.48 10.13
C ALA A 442 27.24 -7.21 9.34
N LEU A 443 27.37 -6.01 9.95
CA LEU A 443 27.08 -4.73 9.29
C LEU A 443 27.97 -4.49 8.04
N TYR A 444 29.26 -4.80 8.16
CA TYR A 444 30.22 -4.63 7.07
C TYR A 444 29.87 -5.53 5.88
N LYS A 445 29.52 -6.80 6.13
CA LYS A 445 29.08 -7.73 5.08
C LYS A 445 27.77 -7.28 4.43
N SER A 446 26.81 -6.81 5.22
CA SER A 446 25.50 -6.37 4.73
C SER A 446 25.54 -5.05 3.94
N THR A 447 26.67 -4.34 3.91
CA THR A 447 26.85 -3.14 3.06
C THR A 447 26.71 -3.46 1.56
N ASN A 448 26.88 -4.73 1.16
CA ASN A 448 26.66 -5.19 -0.22
C ASN A 448 25.21 -5.61 -0.52
N SER A 449 24.36 -5.78 0.50
CA SER A 449 22.97 -6.22 0.35
C SER A 449 21.94 -5.09 0.49
N ILE A 450 22.37 -3.82 0.37
CA ILE A 450 21.49 -2.65 0.41
C ILE A 450 20.91 -2.41 -1.00
N PHE A 451 19.87 -3.16 -1.35
CA PHE A 451 19.21 -3.12 -2.66
C PHE A 451 17.71 -2.79 -2.57
N SER A 452 17.16 -2.66 -1.36
CA SER A 452 15.76 -2.31 -1.11
C SER A 452 15.65 -1.35 0.08
N LYS A 453 14.51 -0.66 0.20
CA LYS A 453 14.23 0.22 1.34
C LYS A 453 14.29 -0.55 2.65
N THR A 454 13.67 -1.73 2.73
CA THR A 454 13.71 -2.58 3.92
C THR A 454 15.14 -2.94 4.32
N LYS A 455 15.98 -3.34 3.35
CA LYS A 455 17.39 -3.66 3.64
C LYS A 455 18.20 -2.42 4.01
N TRP A 456 17.91 -1.27 3.43
CA TRP A 456 18.47 0.01 3.85
C TRP A 456 18.08 0.36 5.30
N ASP A 457 16.79 0.26 5.64
CA ASP A 457 16.28 0.56 6.98
C ASP A 457 16.85 -0.41 8.03
N ASP A 458 16.91 -1.71 7.71
CA ASP A 458 17.53 -2.73 8.56
C ASP A 458 19.01 -2.45 8.77
N TRP A 459 19.74 -2.17 7.69
CA TRP A 459 21.17 -1.83 7.74
C TRP A 459 21.39 -0.56 8.57
N TRP A 460 20.57 0.46 8.34
CA TRP A 460 20.65 1.74 9.03
C TRP A 460 20.39 1.60 10.52
N LYS A 461 19.38 0.80 10.89
CA LYS A 461 19.07 0.47 12.29
C LYS A 461 20.22 -0.26 12.98
N GLN A 462 20.85 -1.22 12.30
CA GLN A 462 22.05 -1.90 12.81
C GLN A 462 23.23 -0.94 12.98
N PHE A 463 23.45 -0.03 12.01
CA PHE A 463 24.47 1.00 12.10
C PHE A 463 24.24 1.91 13.32
N GLN A 464 23.01 2.40 13.52
CA GLN A 464 22.67 3.26 14.66
C GLN A 464 22.84 2.53 16.00
N LEU A 465 22.48 1.25 16.07
CA LEU A 465 22.70 0.41 17.25
C LEU A 465 24.19 0.22 17.56
N LEU A 466 25.04 0.06 16.54
CA LEU A 466 26.48 -0.03 16.71
C LEU A 466 27.07 1.32 17.14
N LYS A 467 26.60 2.41 16.52
CA LYS A 467 27.01 3.78 16.85
C LYS A 467 26.68 4.15 18.30
N SER A 468 25.51 3.76 18.82
CA SER A 468 25.11 4.04 20.21
C SER A 468 25.97 3.32 21.25
N LYS A 469 26.80 2.35 20.84
CA LYS A 469 27.73 1.64 21.72
C LYS A 469 29.15 2.23 21.68
N ILE A 470 29.38 3.29 20.90
CA ILE A 470 30.66 4.00 20.85
C ILE A 470 30.80 4.86 22.12
N PRO A 471 31.99 4.91 22.75
CA PRO A 471 32.26 5.76 23.90
C PRO A 471 31.95 7.24 23.64
N GLU A 472 31.44 7.94 24.67
CA GLU A 472 30.98 9.33 24.57
C GLU A 472 32.09 10.30 24.12
N ASP A 473 33.35 10.03 24.49
CA ASP A 473 34.54 10.79 24.07
C ASP A 473 34.84 10.70 22.57
N LYS A 474 34.30 9.69 21.87
CA LYS A 474 34.44 9.48 20.42
C LYS A 474 33.17 9.76 19.62
N GLN A 475 32.11 10.24 20.26
CA GLN A 475 30.82 10.43 19.61
C GLN A 475 30.88 11.45 18.46
N LYS A 476 31.69 12.51 18.62
CA LYS A 476 31.90 13.51 17.56
C LYS A 476 32.56 12.92 16.30
N GLU A 477 33.55 12.04 16.47
CA GLU A 477 34.18 11.32 15.36
C GLU A 477 33.18 10.36 14.68
N ALA A 478 32.32 9.72 15.48
CA ALA A 478 31.26 8.86 14.97
C ALA A 478 30.19 9.62 14.16
N ASP A 479 29.85 10.86 14.55
CA ASP A 479 28.93 11.73 13.80
C ASP A 479 29.53 12.19 12.46
N GLU A 480 30.81 12.56 12.43
CA GLU A 480 31.53 12.88 11.19
C GLU A 480 31.61 11.68 10.25
N LEU A 481 31.83 10.48 10.82
CA LEU A 481 31.89 9.25 10.06
C LEU A 481 30.52 8.84 9.52
N GLU A 482 29.43 9.06 10.27
CA GLU A 482 28.06 8.82 9.81
C GLU A 482 27.81 9.55 8.48
N ASN A 483 28.19 10.83 8.40
CA ASN A 483 28.00 11.63 7.19
C ASN A 483 28.80 11.07 6.00
N LYS A 484 30.03 10.60 6.22
CA LYS A 484 30.85 9.94 5.18
C LYS A 484 30.24 8.62 4.73
N ILE A 485 29.77 7.80 5.67
CA ILE A 485 29.10 6.52 5.40
C ILE A 485 27.82 6.74 4.59
N ARG A 486 26.95 7.69 5.00
CA ARG A 486 25.75 8.07 4.24
C ARG A 486 26.11 8.52 2.82
N ALA A 487 27.14 9.35 2.68
CA ALA A 487 27.58 9.86 1.37
C ALA A 487 28.10 8.76 0.43
N GLY A 488 28.64 7.65 0.95
CA GLY A 488 29.06 6.50 0.14
C GLY A 488 27.94 5.49 -0.15
N ILE A 489 27.06 5.23 0.83
CA ILE A 489 26.03 4.17 0.68
C ILE A 489 24.83 4.64 -0.14
N ILE A 490 24.38 5.88 0.02
CA ILE A 490 23.19 6.37 -0.69
C ILE A 490 23.34 6.31 -2.22
N PRO A 491 24.47 6.76 -2.83
CA PRO A 491 24.68 6.61 -4.28
C PRO A 491 24.66 5.14 -4.73
N LYS A 492 25.26 4.24 -3.95
CA LYS A 492 25.24 2.79 -4.23
C LYS A 492 23.82 2.24 -4.20
N TYR A 493 23.04 2.58 -3.18
CA TYR A 493 21.63 2.17 -3.07
C TYR A 493 20.80 2.66 -4.27
N LYS A 494 20.96 3.94 -4.65
CA LYS A 494 20.31 4.52 -5.84
C LYS A 494 20.68 3.79 -7.13
N HIS A 495 21.96 3.46 -7.30
CA HIS A 495 22.46 2.74 -8.47
C HIS A 495 21.91 1.31 -8.56
N VAL A 496 21.97 0.54 -7.47
CA VAL A 496 21.41 -0.82 -7.45
C VAL A 496 19.90 -0.81 -7.69
N SER A 497 19.18 0.13 -7.06
CA SER A 497 17.75 0.34 -7.32
C SER A 497 17.49 0.64 -8.81
N LEU A 498 18.29 1.50 -9.42
CA LEU A 498 18.20 1.80 -10.85
C LEU A 498 18.46 0.57 -11.72
N LEU A 499 19.49 -0.25 -11.42
CA LEU A 499 19.77 -1.50 -12.13
C LEU A 499 18.55 -2.43 -12.12
N HIS A 500 17.86 -2.54 -10.98
CA HIS A 500 16.65 -3.36 -10.85
C HIS A 500 15.51 -2.79 -11.71
N ARG A 501 15.34 -1.46 -11.77
CA ARG A 501 14.30 -0.84 -12.61
C ARG A 501 14.60 -0.97 -14.09
N ILE A 502 15.85 -0.78 -14.52
CA ILE A 502 16.27 -0.99 -15.91
C ILE A 502 16.07 -2.45 -16.32
N PHE A 503 16.32 -3.40 -15.42
CA PHE A 503 16.01 -4.81 -15.65
C PHE A 503 14.51 -5.06 -15.91
N ILE A 504 13.64 -4.52 -15.05
CA ILE A 504 12.18 -4.67 -15.21
C ILE A 504 11.69 -3.99 -16.50
N ILE A 505 12.25 -2.83 -16.85
CA ILE A 505 11.98 -2.14 -18.12
C ILE A 505 12.40 -3.01 -19.30
N GLY A 506 13.57 -3.65 -19.26
CA GLY A 506 14.02 -4.60 -20.28
C GLY A 506 13.11 -5.82 -20.41
N ALA A 507 12.62 -6.37 -19.30
CA ALA A 507 11.63 -7.44 -19.30
C ALA A 507 10.29 -6.99 -19.91
N TYR A 508 9.87 -5.74 -19.68
CA TYR A 508 8.69 -5.17 -20.31
C TYR A 508 8.88 -4.98 -21.83
N CYS A 509 10.07 -4.56 -22.28
CA CYS A 509 10.40 -4.53 -23.71
C CYS A 509 10.30 -5.92 -24.36
N LEU A 510 10.70 -6.97 -23.65
CA LEU A 510 10.56 -8.35 -24.11
C LEU A 510 9.08 -8.74 -24.28
N PHE A 511 8.22 -8.35 -23.34
CA PHE A 511 6.76 -8.55 -23.43
C PHE A 511 6.12 -7.82 -24.62
N GLU A 512 6.45 -6.54 -24.81
CA GLU A 512 5.95 -5.73 -25.93
C GLU A 512 6.65 -6.03 -27.27
N LYS A 513 7.59 -6.99 -27.28
CA LYS A 513 8.44 -7.35 -28.44
C LYS A 513 9.16 -6.14 -29.05
N ARG A 514 9.66 -5.24 -28.21
CA ARG A 514 10.39 -4.02 -28.59
C ARG A 514 11.90 -4.22 -28.40
N TYR A 515 12.49 -5.10 -29.19
CA TYR A 515 13.87 -5.56 -29.00
C TYR A 515 14.93 -4.46 -29.22
N ASP A 516 14.66 -3.48 -30.09
CA ASP A 516 15.54 -2.33 -30.30
C ASP A 516 15.75 -1.49 -29.03
N PHE A 517 14.74 -1.44 -28.15
CA PHE A 517 14.84 -0.77 -26.86
C PHE A 517 15.81 -1.51 -25.94
N ILE A 518 15.75 -2.85 -25.91
CA ILE A 518 16.71 -3.68 -25.16
C ILE A 518 18.13 -3.47 -25.71
N LYS A 519 18.29 -3.46 -27.05
CA LYS A 519 19.58 -3.25 -27.70
C LYS A 519 20.18 -1.90 -27.31
N THR A 520 19.34 -0.87 -27.22
CA THR A 520 19.74 0.46 -26.73
C THR A 520 20.19 0.41 -25.27
N ILE A 521 19.45 -0.24 -24.37
CA ILE A 521 19.86 -0.39 -22.95
C ILE A 521 21.25 -1.03 -22.87
N TRP A 522 21.50 -2.09 -23.64
CA TRP A 522 22.73 -2.88 -23.53
C TRP A 522 23.94 -2.25 -24.20
N GLN A 523 23.75 -1.61 -25.36
CA GLN A 523 24.86 -1.17 -26.21
C GLN A 523 25.14 0.33 -26.10
N TYR A 524 24.30 1.12 -25.41
CA TYR A 524 24.47 2.58 -25.39
C TYR A 524 25.81 3.03 -24.78
N LYS A 525 26.20 2.46 -23.63
CA LYS A 525 27.44 2.85 -22.92
C LYS A 525 28.68 2.58 -23.77
N GLN A 526 28.71 1.43 -24.43
CA GLN A 526 29.86 0.97 -25.21
C GLN A 526 29.36 0.31 -26.51
N PRO A 527 29.07 1.12 -27.55
CA PRO A 527 28.68 0.61 -28.85
C PRO A 527 29.74 -0.35 -29.43
N PRO A 528 29.35 -1.36 -30.23
CA PRO A 528 30.30 -2.34 -30.80
C PRO A 528 31.40 -1.73 -31.68
N ASP A 529 31.14 -0.57 -32.28
CA ASP A 529 32.04 0.20 -33.15
C ASP A 529 32.79 1.33 -32.42
N ALA A 530 32.64 1.44 -31.10
CA ALA A 530 33.26 2.52 -30.34
C ALA A 530 34.79 2.39 -30.29
N GLY A 531 35.49 3.42 -30.78
CA GLY A 531 36.96 3.51 -30.74
C GLY A 531 37.54 3.98 -29.41
N ALA A 532 36.71 4.31 -28.42
CA ALA A 532 37.10 4.75 -27.08
C ALA A 532 36.32 3.99 -26.00
N THR A 533 36.97 3.72 -24.86
CA THR A 533 36.34 3.05 -23.71
C THR A 533 35.70 4.07 -22.77
N TYR A 534 34.42 3.88 -22.44
CA TYR A 534 33.71 4.73 -21.49
C TYR A 534 34.00 4.33 -20.03
N CYS A 535 34.43 5.28 -19.19
CA CYS A 535 34.87 5.01 -17.81
C CYS A 535 33.80 5.19 -16.71
N GLY A 536 32.58 5.63 -17.05
CA GLY A 536 31.51 5.84 -16.06
C GLY A 536 30.78 4.55 -15.65
N SER A 537 29.83 4.65 -14.71
CA SER A 537 29.06 3.50 -14.21
C SER A 537 28.06 2.98 -15.25
N ASN A 538 27.78 1.68 -15.24
CA ASN A 538 26.82 1.07 -16.18
C ASN A 538 25.40 1.00 -15.59
N ILE A 539 24.40 0.95 -16.48
CA ILE A 539 22.98 0.75 -16.15
C ILE A 539 22.54 -0.71 -16.26
N ILE A 540 23.46 -1.57 -16.65
CA ILE A 540 23.35 -3.03 -16.66
C ILE A 540 24.58 -3.63 -15.96
N PRO A 541 24.51 -4.89 -15.50
CA PRO A 541 25.67 -5.60 -14.95
C PRO A 541 26.84 -5.63 -15.95
N GLU A 542 28.08 -5.79 -15.48
CA GLU A 542 29.25 -5.83 -16.39
C GLU A 542 29.77 -7.26 -16.61
N SER A 543 29.36 -8.19 -15.75
CA SER A 543 29.75 -9.59 -15.81
C SER A 543 28.61 -10.54 -15.46
N VAL A 544 28.82 -11.84 -15.73
CA VAL A 544 27.90 -12.91 -15.28
C VAL A 544 27.77 -12.92 -13.76
N SER A 545 28.86 -12.66 -13.04
CA SER A 545 28.86 -12.59 -11.57
C SER A 545 27.97 -11.45 -11.06
N ASP A 546 28.10 -10.25 -11.64
CA ASP A 546 27.27 -9.09 -11.27
C ASP A 546 25.80 -9.35 -11.59
N LEU A 547 25.53 -10.00 -12.72
CA LEU A 547 24.18 -10.33 -13.14
C LEU A 547 23.50 -11.29 -12.16
N ILE A 548 24.22 -12.32 -11.70
CA ILE A 548 23.74 -13.23 -10.67
C ILE A 548 23.57 -12.50 -9.33
N GLU A 549 24.57 -11.71 -8.91
CA GLU A 549 24.54 -10.99 -7.64
C GLU A 549 23.38 -9.99 -7.56
N HIS A 550 23.06 -9.29 -8.66
CA HIS A 550 21.98 -8.29 -8.68
C HIS A 550 20.59 -8.89 -8.95
N TYR A 551 20.47 -9.86 -9.86
CA TYR A 551 19.15 -10.25 -10.38
C TYR A 551 18.67 -11.64 -9.98
N LEU A 552 19.52 -12.56 -9.48
CA LEU A 552 19.09 -13.90 -9.05
C LEU A 552 18.44 -13.88 -7.66
N ARG A 553 17.36 -13.12 -7.49
CA ARG A 553 16.69 -12.86 -6.21
C ARG A 553 15.16 -12.74 -6.39
N PRO A 554 14.35 -13.05 -5.35
CA PRO A 554 12.89 -13.00 -5.44
C PRO A 554 12.34 -11.62 -5.84
N GLU A 555 12.93 -10.54 -5.32
CA GLU A 555 12.47 -9.17 -5.55
C GLU A 555 12.54 -8.74 -7.02
N VAL A 556 13.36 -9.44 -7.82
CA VAL A 556 13.59 -9.17 -9.24
C VAL A 556 12.90 -10.22 -10.11
N LEU A 557 13.09 -11.52 -9.82
CA LEU A 557 12.57 -12.62 -10.64
C LEU A 557 11.12 -12.99 -10.35
N ASP A 558 10.64 -12.74 -9.14
CA ASP A 558 9.25 -12.90 -8.73
C ASP A 558 8.57 -11.54 -8.53
N PHE A 559 9.09 -10.50 -9.22
CA PHE A 559 8.44 -9.21 -9.26
C PHE A 559 7.03 -9.40 -9.82
N ASN A 560 6.03 -9.22 -8.96
CA ASN A 560 4.61 -9.38 -9.26
C ASN A 560 3.94 -8.00 -9.24
N ASP A 561 4.18 -7.20 -10.29
CA ASP A 561 3.33 -6.04 -10.54
C ASP A 561 2.03 -6.57 -11.12
N PHE A 562 0.91 -6.30 -10.44
CA PHE A 562 -0.21 -7.24 -10.46
C PHE A 562 -0.75 -7.55 -11.86
N PHE A 563 -0.66 -6.66 -12.87
CA PHE A 563 -0.92 -6.99 -14.28
C PHE A 563 -0.23 -5.98 -15.22
N TRP A 564 0.52 -6.45 -16.23
CA TRP A 564 1.07 -5.56 -17.27
C TRP A 564 0.00 -5.13 -18.26
N LYS A 565 -0.60 -6.08 -18.97
CA LYS A 565 -1.74 -5.88 -19.89
C LYS A 565 -2.51 -7.20 -20.01
N ASP A 566 -3.83 -7.14 -20.18
CA ASP A 566 -4.70 -8.32 -20.38
C ASP A 566 -4.56 -9.42 -19.33
N ARG A 567 -4.24 -9.01 -18.09
CA ARG A 567 -3.95 -9.89 -16.95
C ARG A 567 -2.69 -10.77 -17.08
N HIS A 568 -1.79 -10.46 -18.01
CA HIS A 568 -0.48 -11.09 -18.06
C HIS A 568 0.43 -10.57 -16.93
N GLY A 569 0.99 -11.51 -16.16
CA GLY A 569 1.95 -11.21 -15.10
C GLY A 569 3.38 -11.01 -15.62
N SER A 570 4.17 -10.26 -14.86
CA SER A 570 5.57 -9.90 -15.14
C SER A 570 6.58 -11.05 -14.97
N LYS A 571 6.30 -11.98 -14.05
CA LYS A 571 7.22 -13.05 -13.61
C LYS A 571 7.90 -13.78 -14.75
N LYS A 572 7.11 -14.28 -15.71
CA LYS A 572 7.62 -15.02 -16.87
C LYS A 572 8.64 -14.21 -17.66
N TYR A 573 8.33 -12.95 -17.94
CA TYR A 573 9.19 -12.10 -18.76
C TYR A 573 10.45 -11.64 -18.02
N CYS A 574 10.38 -11.42 -16.70
CA CYS A 574 11.56 -11.19 -15.88
C CYS A 574 12.52 -12.39 -15.93
N GLN A 575 11.99 -13.61 -15.79
CA GLN A 575 12.77 -14.84 -15.88
C GLN A 575 13.39 -15.04 -17.27
N GLN A 576 12.61 -14.84 -18.32
CA GLN A 576 13.10 -14.92 -19.69
C GLN A 576 14.14 -13.85 -20.02
N TYR A 577 13.97 -12.61 -19.53
CA TYR A 577 14.93 -11.54 -19.72
C TYR A 577 16.24 -11.80 -18.97
N PHE A 578 16.20 -12.39 -17.78
CA PHE A 578 17.39 -12.84 -17.05
C PHE A 578 18.16 -13.91 -17.83
N LEU A 579 17.46 -14.95 -18.30
CA LEU A 579 18.05 -16.02 -19.12
C LEU A 579 18.66 -15.48 -20.42
N PHE A 580 17.96 -14.56 -21.08
CA PHE A 580 18.45 -13.91 -22.29
C PHE A 580 19.70 -13.07 -22.03
N SER A 581 19.72 -12.33 -20.92
CA SER A 581 20.89 -11.58 -20.49
C SER A 581 22.08 -12.51 -20.21
N LEU A 582 21.88 -13.64 -19.50
CA LEU A 582 22.91 -14.67 -19.31
C LEU A 582 23.46 -15.18 -20.65
N ALA A 583 22.58 -15.52 -21.59
CA ALA A 583 22.99 -15.99 -22.92
C ALA A 583 23.85 -14.94 -23.64
N TYR A 584 23.52 -13.65 -23.51
CA TYR A 584 24.30 -12.55 -24.08
C TYR A 584 25.72 -12.44 -23.52
N TYR A 585 25.90 -12.50 -22.19
CA TYR A 585 27.25 -12.47 -21.58
C TYR A 585 28.06 -13.73 -21.86
N LEU A 586 27.39 -14.88 -22.02
CA LEU A 586 28.07 -16.15 -22.29
C LEU A 586 28.41 -16.34 -23.78
N LYS A 587 27.72 -15.66 -24.70
CA LYS A 587 27.95 -15.70 -26.16
C LYS A 587 29.42 -15.52 -26.57
N PRO A 588 30.16 -14.48 -26.10
CA PRO A 588 31.55 -14.24 -26.54
C PRO A 588 32.57 -15.21 -25.93
N LEU A 589 32.20 -16.02 -24.93
CA LEU A 589 33.14 -16.90 -24.25
C LEU A 589 33.54 -18.08 -25.14
N ARG A 590 34.83 -18.45 -25.07
CA ARG A 590 35.40 -19.55 -25.86
C ARG A 590 34.88 -20.91 -25.35
N ILE A 591 34.59 -21.80 -26.29
CA ILE A 591 34.34 -23.22 -26.02
C ILE A 591 35.68 -23.96 -26.14
N GLU A 592 35.94 -24.89 -25.23
CA GLU A 592 37.04 -25.84 -25.42
C GLU A 592 36.74 -26.79 -26.59
N LYS A 593 37.61 -26.78 -27.61
CA LYS A 593 37.43 -27.59 -28.83
C LYS A 593 37.34 -29.11 -28.60
N LYS A 594 37.79 -29.61 -27.44
CA LYS A 594 37.83 -31.06 -27.12
C LYS A 594 36.63 -31.54 -26.30
N SER A 595 36.11 -30.72 -25.38
CA SER A 595 35.01 -31.08 -24.49
C SER A 595 33.65 -30.57 -24.99
N GLY A 596 33.64 -29.52 -25.83
CA GLY A 596 32.40 -28.84 -26.21
C GLY A 596 31.82 -27.99 -25.07
N GLU A 597 32.52 -27.90 -23.93
CA GLU A 597 32.09 -27.18 -22.74
C GLU A 597 32.72 -25.78 -22.67
N CYS A 598 32.05 -24.86 -21.98
CA CYS A 598 32.58 -23.54 -21.67
C CYS A 598 33.37 -23.59 -20.36
N GLU A 599 34.69 -23.32 -20.42
CA GLU A 599 35.60 -23.37 -19.26
C GLU A 599 35.13 -22.46 -18.11
N PHE A 600 34.61 -21.28 -18.43
CA PHE A 600 34.04 -20.36 -17.45
C PHE A 600 32.89 -20.99 -16.66
N VAL A 601 31.96 -21.67 -17.35
CA VAL A 601 30.76 -22.26 -16.73
C VAL A 601 31.15 -23.36 -15.73
N LYS A 602 32.12 -24.20 -16.12
CA LYS A 602 32.66 -25.27 -15.28
C LYS A 602 33.37 -24.74 -14.04
N ASN A 603 34.14 -23.66 -14.20
CA ASN A 603 34.97 -23.10 -13.13
C ASN A 603 34.29 -21.97 -12.35
N TYR A 604 33.05 -21.61 -12.67
CA TYR A 604 32.30 -20.56 -11.97
C TYR A 604 32.10 -20.94 -10.50
N LYS A 605 32.47 -20.04 -9.60
CA LYS A 605 32.28 -20.18 -8.15
C LYS A 605 31.30 -19.13 -7.65
N LEU A 606 30.18 -19.59 -7.12
CA LEU A 606 29.24 -18.74 -6.41
C LEU A 606 29.89 -18.32 -5.08
N PRO A 607 29.93 -17.02 -4.74
CA PRO A 607 30.50 -16.53 -3.48
C PRO A 607 29.52 -16.81 -2.31
N VAL A 608 29.35 -18.09 -1.97
CA VAL A 608 28.36 -18.61 -1.02
C VAL A 608 28.46 -17.96 0.37
N GLU A 609 29.64 -17.47 0.75
CA GLU A 609 29.91 -16.82 2.04
C GLU A 609 29.23 -15.45 2.17
N ARG A 610 28.77 -14.87 1.04
CA ARG A 610 28.05 -13.59 1.00
C ARG A 610 26.54 -13.72 1.24
N TYR A 611 26.00 -14.93 1.14
CA TYR A 611 24.55 -15.17 1.17
C TYR A 611 24.11 -15.78 2.49
N GLU A 612 22.99 -15.32 3.02
CA GLU A 612 22.28 -15.95 4.13
C GLU A 612 21.57 -17.23 3.67
N ASN A 613 21.14 -18.09 4.61
CA ASN A 613 20.50 -19.37 4.24
C ASN A 613 19.22 -19.17 3.44
N ASN A 614 18.41 -18.14 3.75
CA ASN A 614 17.21 -17.84 2.99
C ASN A 614 17.56 -17.41 1.56
N GLU A 615 18.63 -16.61 1.39
CA GLU A 615 19.10 -16.20 0.06
C GLU A 615 19.63 -17.39 -0.75
N LEU A 616 20.42 -18.28 -0.14
CA LEU A 616 20.89 -19.51 -0.78
C LEU A 616 19.72 -20.43 -1.18
N SER A 617 18.69 -20.53 -0.33
CA SER A 617 17.47 -21.29 -0.63
C SER A 617 16.72 -20.68 -1.81
N ASN A 618 16.63 -19.35 -1.87
CA ASN A 618 16.02 -18.63 -2.99
C ASN A 618 16.84 -18.83 -4.27
N ILE A 619 18.17 -18.75 -4.22
CA ILE A 619 19.05 -18.99 -5.37
C ILE A 619 18.84 -20.41 -5.92
N LYS A 620 18.80 -21.42 -5.04
CA LYS A 620 18.50 -22.81 -5.42
C LYS A 620 17.14 -22.89 -6.13
N TYR A 621 16.09 -22.35 -5.50
CA TYR A 621 14.73 -22.37 -6.03
C TYR A 621 14.63 -21.68 -7.40
N PHE A 622 15.15 -20.46 -7.55
CA PHE A 622 15.08 -19.74 -8.81
C PHE A 622 15.92 -20.39 -9.90
N SER A 623 17.08 -20.96 -9.58
CA SER A 623 17.89 -21.69 -10.56
C SER A 623 17.11 -22.87 -11.14
N GLU A 624 16.39 -23.64 -10.31
CA GLU A 624 15.52 -24.73 -10.77
C GLU A 624 14.36 -24.25 -11.65
N HIS A 625 13.73 -23.14 -11.27
CA HIS A 625 12.63 -22.57 -12.03
C HIS A 625 13.09 -21.99 -13.37
N LEU A 626 14.22 -21.28 -13.40
CA LEU A 626 14.80 -20.70 -14.62
C LEU A 626 15.17 -21.79 -15.64
N ILE A 627 15.71 -22.93 -15.20
CA ILE A 627 15.98 -24.07 -16.09
C ILE A 627 14.70 -24.53 -16.81
N LYS A 628 13.54 -24.52 -16.13
CA LYS A 628 12.25 -24.91 -16.73
C LYS A 628 11.72 -23.89 -17.75
N GLU A 629 12.16 -22.63 -17.69
CA GLU A 629 11.75 -21.56 -18.62
C GLU A 629 12.60 -21.52 -19.91
N ILE A 630 13.77 -22.18 -19.94
CA ILE A 630 14.66 -22.22 -21.12
C ILE A 630 13.94 -22.69 -22.40
N PRO A 631 13.14 -23.78 -22.40
CA PRO A 631 12.42 -24.22 -23.60
C PRO A 631 11.45 -23.19 -24.16
N ASP A 632 10.84 -22.38 -23.29
CA ASP A 632 9.91 -21.32 -23.68
C ASP A 632 10.64 -20.11 -24.26
N LEU A 633 11.81 -19.76 -23.73
CA LEU A 633 12.65 -18.70 -24.28
C LEU A 633 13.13 -19.04 -25.70
N LYS A 634 13.50 -20.30 -25.97
CA LYS A 634 13.93 -20.77 -27.31
C LYS A 634 12.92 -20.50 -28.42
N LYS A 635 11.62 -20.44 -28.09
CA LYS A 635 10.56 -20.19 -29.06
C LYS A 635 10.57 -18.76 -29.60
N ASN A 636 11.31 -17.84 -28.98
CA ASN A 636 11.36 -16.44 -29.36
C ASN A 636 12.53 -16.17 -30.33
N THR A 637 12.44 -16.69 -31.56
CA THR A 637 13.50 -16.59 -32.59
C THR A 637 13.85 -15.14 -32.95
N ASP A 638 12.82 -14.29 -33.11
CA ASP A 638 12.97 -12.88 -33.48
C ASP A 638 13.84 -12.09 -32.48
N LEU A 639 13.78 -12.46 -31.19
CA LEU A 639 14.62 -11.86 -30.15
C LEU A 639 16.10 -12.15 -30.40
N PHE A 640 16.45 -13.42 -30.67
CA PHE A 640 17.83 -13.84 -30.87
C PHE A 640 18.41 -13.27 -32.17
N ASP A 641 17.60 -13.24 -33.23
CA ASP A 641 17.98 -12.68 -34.52
C ASP A 641 18.36 -11.20 -34.41
N THR A 642 17.62 -10.41 -33.61
CA THR A 642 17.88 -8.97 -33.39
C THR A 642 19.25 -8.68 -32.75
N PHE A 643 19.79 -9.65 -32.00
CA PHE A 643 21.06 -9.57 -31.28
C PHE A 643 22.18 -10.40 -31.93
N ASP A 644 22.03 -10.70 -33.21
CA ASP A 644 23.02 -11.38 -34.05
C ASP A 644 23.44 -12.74 -33.46
N PHE A 645 22.52 -13.46 -32.82
CA PHE A 645 22.75 -14.85 -32.46
C PHE A 645 22.57 -15.70 -33.72
N GLU A 646 23.59 -16.46 -34.10
CA GLU A 646 23.43 -17.45 -35.16
C GLU A 646 22.36 -18.47 -34.72
N ALA A 647 21.32 -18.70 -35.55
CA ALA A 647 20.18 -19.56 -35.21
C ALA A 647 20.62 -20.97 -34.72
N ASN A 648 21.69 -21.52 -35.30
CA ASN A 648 22.24 -22.82 -34.92
C ASN A 648 23.01 -22.80 -33.58
N ARG A 649 23.36 -21.62 -33.05
CA ARG A 649 24.11 -21.43 -31.81
C ARG A 649 23.23 -21.03 -30.62
N VAL A 650 21.98 -20.65 -30.83
CA VAL A 650 21.05 -20.34 -29.73
C VAL A 650 20.87 -21.56 -28.82
N ASN A 651 20.58 -22.72 -29.40
CA ASN A 651 20.46 -23.98 -28.65
C ASN A 651 21.79 -24.35 -27.97
N GLU A 652 22.92 -24.18 -28.66
CA GLU A 652 24.25 -24.42 -28.07
C GLU A 652 24.49 -23.56 -26.83
N ILE A 653 24.20 -22.25 -26.89
CA ILE A 653 24.42 -21.35 -25.74
C ILE A 653 23.47 -21.67 -24.59
N LEU A 654 22.17 -21.90 -24.88
CA LEU A 654 21.19 -22.14 -23.84
C LEU A 654 21.39 -23.51 -23.17
N ASP A 655 21.58 -24.57 -23.96
CA ASP A 655 21.66 -25.95 -23.45
C ASP A 655 23.04 -26.29 -22.89
N ASN A 656 24.11 -25.78 -23.50
CA ASN A 656 25.49 -26.16 -23.14
C ASN A 656 26.19 -25.11 -22.27
N ARG A 657 25.61 -23.92 -22.08
CA ARG A 657 26.22 -22.87 -21.23
C ARG A 657 25.30 -22.33 -20.15
N VAL A 658 24.10 -21.85 -20.50
CA VAL A 658 23.16 -21.27 -19.52
C VAL A 658 22.63 -22.34 -18.57
N GLU A 659 22.09 -23.44 -19.09
CA GLU A 659 21.55 -24.52 -18.26
C GLU A 659 22.62 -25.14 -17.33
N PRO A 660 23.84 -25.49 -17.80
CA PRO A 660 24.87 -26.05 -16.93
C PRO A 660 25.36 -25.05 -15.87
N LEU A 661 25.42 -23.75 -16.18
CA LEU A 661 25.76 -22.71 -15.20
C LEU A 661 24.71 -22.67 -14.08
N LEU A 662 23.43 -22.68 -14.42
CA LEU A 662 22.35 -22.68 -13.43
C LEU A 662 22.33 -23.96 -12.58
N LYS A 663 22.63 -25.13 -13.18
CA LYS A 663 22.82 -26.39 -12.43
C LYS A 663 23.98 -26.28 -11.45
N ASN A 664 25.12 -25.76 -11.90
CA ASN A 664 26.29 -25.56 -11.03
C ASN A 664 25.98 -24.60 -9.86
N ILE A 665 25.30 -23.47 -10.11
CA ILE A 665 24.87 -22.51 -9.08
C ILE A 665 23.91 -23.17 -8.07
N LYS A 666 22.93 -23.92 -8.57
CA LYS A 666 21.99 -24.69 -7.73
C LYS A 666 22.75 -25.66 -6.83
N ASP A 667 23.66 -26.43 -7.38
CA ASP A 667 24.38 -27.47 -6.64
C ASP A 667 25.32 -26.85 -5.59
N GLN A 668 26.04 -25.77 -5.93
CA GLN A 668 26.84 -25.02 -4.96
C GLN A 668 26.00 -24.46 -3.81
N SER A 669 24.83 -23.90 -4.12
CA SER A 669 23.91 -23.35 -3.11
C SER A 669 23.35 -24.45 -2.19
N ASN A 670 22.99 -25.59 -2.76
CA ASN A 670 22.49 -26.73 -2.00
C ASN A 670 23.58 -27.34 -1.12
N ASN A 671 24.79 -27.53 -1.65
CA ASN A 671 25.92 -28.07 -0.91
C ASN A 671 26.30 -27.18 0.28
N GLU A 672 26.29 -25.84 0.10
CA GLU A 672 26.54 -24.91 1.20
C GLU A 672 25.43 -24.97 2.26
N LEU A 673 24.16 -25.01 1.86
CA LEU A 673 23.04 -25.14 2.80
C LEU A 673 23.15 -26.41 3.64
N GLU A 674 23.43 -27.54 3.01
CA GLU A 674 23.63 -28.82 3.70
C GLU A 674 24.89 -28.80 4.58
N ALA A 675 25.99 -28.16 4.15
CA ALA A 675 27.20 -28.01 4.95
C ALA A 675 26.96 -27.14 6.21
N ARG A 676 26.25 -26.02 6.08
CA ARG A 676 25.86 -25.16 7.20
C ARG A 676 24.92 -25.87 8.16
N LYS A 677 23.93 -26.59 7.61
CA LYS A 677 23.00 -27.41 8.40
C LYS A 677 23.74 -28.49 9.18
N ALA A 678 24.61 -29.27 8.54
CA ALA A 678 25.41 -30.29 9.18
C ALA A 678 26.34 -29.72 10.27
N THR A 679 26.92 -28.54 10.03
CA THR A 679 27.77 -27.85 11.02
C THR A 679 26.96 -27.43 12.24
N LYS A 680 25.79 -26.81 12.06
CA LYS A 680 24.92 -26.45 13.20
C LYS A 680 24.43 -27.69 13.96
N LEU A 681 24.01 -28.73 13.25
CA LEU A 681 23.59 -30.01 13.83
C LEU A 681 24.68 -30.73 14.62
N THR A 682 25.95 -30.32 14.52
CA THR A 682 27.07 -30.93 15.26
C THR A 682 27.76 -29.99 16.24
N THR A 683 27.38 -28.72 16.30
CA THR A 683 28.01 -27.70 17.16
C THR A 683 27.05 -27.02 18.11
N THR A 684 25.77 -26.90 17.74
CA THR A 684 24.75 -26.24 18.57
C THR A 684 24.22 -27.20 19.64
N PRO A 685 24.17 -26.81 20.92
CA PRO A 685 23.52 -27.58 21.98
C PRO A 685 21.99 -27.49 21.85
N ILE A 686 21.29 -28.56 22.21
CA ILE A 686 19.82 -28.53 22.30
C ILE A 686 19.36 -27.74 23.53
N SER A 687 18.23 -27.04 23.41
CA SER A 687 17.69 -26.20 24.50
C SER A 687 16.85 -26.99 25.49
N ASN A 688 17.26 -26.99 26.75
CA ASN A 688 16.47 -27.54 27.86
C ASN A 688 15.10 -26.86 28.00
N LYS A 689 15.00 -25.57 27.63
CA LYS A 689 13.75 -24.82 27.62
C LYS A 689 12.79 -25.41 26.58
N LEU A 690 13.26 -25.60 25.34
CA LEU A 690 12.43 -26.19 24.28
C LEU A 690 12.06 -27.64 24.54
N ILE A 691 12.95 -28.42 25.17
CA ILE A 691 12.63 -29.78 25.64
C ILE A 691 11.48 -29.73 26.66
N LYS A 692 11.52 -28.80 27.61
CA LYS A 692 10.46 -28.63 28.60
C LYS A 692 9.13 -28.23 27.94
N GLU A 693 9.16 -27.23 27.06
CA GLU A 693 7.99 -26.79 26.29
C GLU A 693 7.39 -27.94 25.49
N TYR A 694 8.23 -28.73 24.83
CA TYR A 694 7.81 -29.92 24.10
C TYR A 694 7.10 -30.94 25.01
N LYS A 695 7.67 -31.25 26.19
CA LYS A 695 7.05 -32.16 27.18
C LYS A 695 5.70 -31.62 27.67
N ASP A 696 5.60 -30.31 27.89
CA ASP A 696 4.37 -29.64 28.31
C ASP A 696 3.30 -29.65 27.20
N ASP A 697 3.71 -29.40 25.96
CA ASP A 697 2.84 -29.46 24.77
C ASP A 697 2.27 -30.87 24.53
N VAL A 698 3.08 -31.92 24.73
CA VAL A 698 2.63 -33.32 24.66
C VAL A 698 1.52 -33.56 25.68
N LYS A 699 1.74 -33.19 26.95
CA LYS A 699 0.73 -33.39 28.00
C LYS A 699 -0.55 -32.61 27.73
N ALA A 700 -0.42 -31.32 27.42
CA ALA A 700 -1.58 -30.45 27.19
C ALA A 700 -2.42 -30.95 26.02
N SER A 701 -1.79 -31.30 24.89
CA SER A 701 -2.48 -31.80 23.70
C SER A 701 -3.05 -33.21 23.88
N PHE A 702 -2.37 -34.08 24.64
CA PHE A 702 -2.88 -35.38 25.04
C PHE A 702 -4.18 -35.23 25.82
N TYR A 703 -4.17 -34.53 26.97
CA TYR A 703 -5.36 -34.38 27.80
C TYR A 703 -6.50 -33.64 27.10
N LYS A 704 -6.16 -32.70 26.22
CA LYS A 704 -7.14 -32.02 25.38
C LYS A 704 -7.88 -33.00 24.46
N LYS A 705 -7.16 -33.92 23.81
CA LYS A 705 -7.73 -34.88 22.85
C LYS A 705 -8.17 -36.22 23.45
N LYS A 706 -7.79 -36.52 24.68
CA LYS A 706 -8.05 -37.80 25.33
C LYS A 706 -9.51 -37.90 25.77
N GLN A 707 -10.32 -38.67 25.05
CA GLN A 707 -11.75 -38.76 25.29
C GLN A 707 -12.13 -39.87 26.25
N SER A 708 -11.46 -41.03 26.21
CA SER A 708 -11.82 -42.15 27.09
C SER A 708 -11.69 -41.79 28.57
N ILE A 709 -10.63 -41.11 29.00
CA ILE A 709 -10.49 -40.65 30.40
C ILE A 709 -11.67 -39.76 30.79
N LYS A 710 -12.02 -38.77 29.94
CA LYS A 710 -13.12 -37.86 30.21
C LYS A 710 -14.46 -38.61 30.29
N ILE A 711 -14.69 -39.58 29.40
CA ILE A 711 -15.93 -40.40 29.39
C ILE A 711 -16.01 -41.25 30.66
N PHE A 712 -14.93 -41.93 31.04
CA PHE A 712 -14.89 -42.73 32.27
C PHE A 712 -15.19 -41.87 33.51
N GLN A 713 -14.49 -40.76 33.66
CA GLN A 713 -14.68 -39.85 34.79
C GLN A 713 -16.10 -39.24 34.84
N LYS A 714 -16.65 -38.82 33.70
CA LYS A 714 -17.95 -38.13 33.63
C LYS A 714 -19.14 -39.09 33.73
N TYR A 715 -19.08 -40.26 33.08
CA TYR A 715 -20.26 -41.12 32.91
C TYR A 715 -20.20 -42.44 33.67
N PHE A 716 -19.01 -42.95 34.00
CA PHE A 716 -18.86 -44.23 34.73
C PHE A 716 -18.51 -44.01 36.21
N GLY A 717 -18.35 -42.76 36.64
CA GLY A 717 -18.08 -42.37 38.03
C GLY A 717 -16.59 -42.10 38.29
N ALA A 718 -16.29 -41.31 39.33
CA ALA A 718 -14.93 -40.88 39.64
C ALA A 718 -13.96 -42.05 39.92
N ASP A 719 -14.45 -43.14 40.52
CA ASP A 719 -13.65 -44.33 40.85
C ASP A 719 -13.43 -45.29 39.66
N SER A 720 -13.96 -44.96 38.49
CA SER A 720 -13.79 -45.75 37.26
C SER A 720 -12.45 -45.51 36.57
N TYR A 721 -11.71 -44.47 36.95
CA TYR A 721 -10.35 -44.21 36.47
C TYR A 721 -9.37 -44.16 37.65
N ASP A 722 -8.47 -45.16 37.72
CA ASP A 722 -7.56 -45.34 38.85
C ASP A 722 -6.10 -45.06 38.45
N LYS A 723 -5.45 -44.15 39.17
CA LYS A 723 -4.03 -43.80 39.03
C LYS A 723 -3.15 -44.29 40.19
N SER A 724 -3.70 -45.06 41.14
CA SER A 724 -3.02 -45.47 42.38
C SER A 724 -1.71 -46.25 42.13
N LYS A 725 -1.61 -46.95 41.00
CA LYS A 725 -0.43 -47.76 40.60
C LYS A 725 0.57 -47.01 39.71
N LEU A 726 0.42 -45.70 39.50
CA LEU A 726 1.25 -44.94 38.56
C LEU A 726 2.74 -44.86 38.95
N ARG A 727 3.04 -44.93 40.25
CA ARG A 727 4.41 -44.78 40.77
C ARG A 727 5.13 -46.09 41.08
N THR A 728 4.46 -47.23 40.93
CA THR A 728 5.04 -48.54 41.20
C THR A 728 5.67 -49.08 39.92
N PRO A 729 7.02 -49.15 39.80
CA PRO A 729 7.66 -49.71 38.63
C PRO A 729 7.17 -51.15 38.41
N ILE A 730 7.06 -51.52 37.14
CA ILE A 730 6.55 -52.83 36.74
C ILE A 730 7.69 -53.66 36.17
N ASP A 731 7.69 -54.94 36.52
CA ASP A 731 8.63 -55.93 35.99
C ASP A 731 8.21 -56.31 34.57
N SER A 732 8.96 -55.82 33.57
CA SER A 732 8.66 -56.09 32.16
C SER A 732 8.85 -57.55 31.74
N ASP A 733 9.48 -58.38 32.58
CA ASP A 733 9.75 -59.78 32.27
C ASP A 733 8.57 -60.71 32.68
N LYS A 734 7.57 -60.18 33.39
CA LYS A 734 6.31 -60.90 33.70
C LYS A 734 5.33 -60.79 32.53
N ARG A 735 4.89 -61.95 32.01
CA ARG A 735 3.98 -62.04 30.84
C ARG A 735 2.61 -61.37 31.01
N ASP A 736 2.17 -61.10 32.23
CA ASP A 736 0.80 -60.63 32.50
C ASP A 736 0.67 -59.09 32.54
N ASP A 737 1.78 -58.36 32.45
CA ASP A 737 1.78 -56.89 32.48
C ASP A 737 1.68 -56.28 31.06
N PRO A 738 0.85 -55.23 30.84
CA PRO A 738 0.66 -54.66 29.51
C PRO A 738 1.94 -53.95 29.01
N PRO A 739 2.22 -54.00 27.70
CA PRO A 739 3.40 -53.35 27.13
C PRO A 739 3.33 -51.82 27.27
N ARG A 740 4.49 -51.16 27.11
CA ARG A 740 4.53 -49.70 26.99
C ARG A 740 3.83 -49.27 25.70
N PHE A 741 3.07 -48.19 25.78
CA PHE A 741 2.34 -47.62 24.67
C PHE A 741 2.83 -46.20 24.40
N GLY A 742 3.14 -45.84 23.15
CA GLY A 742 3.57 -44.48 22.82
C GLY A 742 4.51 -44.39 21.62
N ILE A 743 5.41 -43.42 21.64
CA ILE A 743 6.26 -43.02 20.51
C ILE A 743 7.73 -43.25 20.86
N SER A 744 8.47 -43.87 19.95
CA SER A 744 9.93 -43.95 19.99
C SER A 744 10.49 -43.65 18.60
N SER A 745 11.04 -42.46 18.44
CA SER A 745 11.45 -41.94 17.13
C SER A 745 12.76 -41.16 17.23
N ILE A 746 13.49 -41.13 16.12
CA ILE A 746 14.73 -40.34 15.98
C ILE A 746 14.45 -39.17 15.03
N TYR A 747 14.76 -37.97 15.49
CA TYR A 747 14.57 -36.72 14.73
C TYR A 747 15.90 -35.99 14.58
N ASN A 748 15.97 -35.02 13.66
CA ASN A 748 17.08 -34.08 13.64
C ASN A 748 17.09 -33.24 14.92
N ARG A 749 18.29 -32.88 15.42
CA ARG A 749 18.46 -32.08 16.66
C ARG A 749 17.90 -30.66 16.56
N ASP A 750 17.72 -30.16 15.34
CA ASP A 750 17.26 -28.79 15.05
C ASP A 750 15.85 -28.48 15.58
N ILE A 751 15.04 -29.50 15.88
CA ILE A 751 13.74 -29.33 16.55
C ILE A 751 13.85 -28.72 17.96
N PHE A 752 15.05 -28.72 18.56
CA PHE A 752 15.31 -28.16 19.90
C PHE A 752 16.33 -27.01 19.88
N PHE A 753 16.52 -26.32 18.75
CA PHE A 753 17.35 -25.11 18.67
C PHE A 753 16.53 -23.84 18.92
N GLU A 754 17.08 -22.88 19.67
CA GLU A 754 16.38 -21.61 19.99
C GLU A 754 16.30 -20.65 18.80
N GLU A 755 17.19 -20.81 17.81
CA GLU A 755 17.18 -20.00 16.59
C GLU A 755 16.08 -20.46 15.62
N PRO A 756 15.09 -19.60 15.29
CA PRO A 756 14.10 -19.91 14.27
C PRO A 756 14.76 -19.90 12.88
N GLY A 757 14.77 -21.03 12.17
CA GLY A 757 15.33 -21.06 10.81
C GLY A 757 15.45 -22.40 10.08
N TYR A 758 15.18 -23.54 10.74
CA TYR A 758 15.39 -24.87 10.12
C TYR A 758 14.19 -25.82 10.21
N ILE A 759 13.10 -25.41 10.87
CA ILE A 759 11.96 -26.29 11.16
C ILE A 759 11.23 -26.63 9.86
N THR A 760 11.58 -27.77 9.29
CA THR A 760 10.89 -28.42 8.15
C THR A 760 9.73 -29.27 8.67
N PHE A 761 8.88 -28.70 9.53
CA PHE A 761 7.58 -29.30 9.85
C PHE A 761 6.51 -28.34 9.35
N GLY A 762 6.17 -28.52 8.07
CA GLY A 762 5.05 -27.85 7.43
C GLY A 762 3.72 -28.38 7.98
N SER A 763 3.28 -27.83 9.11
CA SER A 763 1.87 -27.67 9.47
C SER A 763 1.82 -26.93 10.82
N SER A 764 0.77 -26.15 11.02
CA SER A 764 0.47 -25.24 12.14
C SER A 764 0.54 -25.77 13.58
N ASP A 765 1.00 -27.01 13.82
CA ASP A 765 1.08 -27.61 15.16
C ASP A 765 2.54 -27.91 15.54
N LYS A 766 2.97 -27.46 16.73
CA LYS A 766 4.27 -27.84 17.32
C LYS A 766 4.39 -29.38 17.42
N LEU A 767 5.59 -29.94 17.22
CA LEU A 767 5.80 -31.40 17.25
C LEU A 767 5.24 -32.09 18.51
N GLY A 768 5.41 -31.45 19.68
CA GLY A 768 4.85 -31.96 20.95
C GLY A 768 3.32 -32.06 20.92
N VAL A 769 2.64 -31.09 20.31
CA VAL A 769 1.19 -31.12 20.12
C VAL A 769 0.78 -32.30 19.25
N SER A 770 1.46 -32.53 18.14
CA SER A 770 1.15 -33.67 17.25
C SER A 770 1.31 -35.02 17.95
N HIS A 771 2.40 -35.19 18.72
CA HIS A 771 2.65 -36.40 19.48
C HIS A 771 1.61 -36.64 20.57
N GLY A 772 1.27 -35.63 21.38
CA GLY A 772 0.25 -35.79 22.41
C GLY A 772 -1.13 -36.16 21.83
N ARG A 773 -1.54 -35.52 20.73
CA ARG A 773 -2.79 -35.88 20.02
C ARG A 773 -2.76 -37.31 19.48
N THR A 774 -1.63 -37.73 18.93
CA THR A 774 -1.46 -39.08 18.36
C THR A 774 -1.56 -40.15 19.44
N ILE A 775 -0.83 -39.97 20.55
CA ILE A 775 -0.86 -40.89 21.69
C ILE A 775 -2.29 -40.98 22.25
N ALA A 776 -2.96 -39.85 22.50
CA ALA A 776 -4.32 -39.83 23.02
C ALA A 776 -5.31 -40.60 22.13
N ARG A 777 -5.27 -40.37 20.81
CA ARG A 777 -6.14 -41.06 19.86
C ARG A 777 -5.86 -42.54 19.77
N ASP A 778 -4.58 -42.93 19.74
CA ASP A 778 -4.20 -44.33 19.61
C ASP A 778 -4.57 -45.10 20.90
N GLU A 779 -4.42 -44.47 22.06
CA GLU A 779 -4.84 -45.02 23.36
C GLU A 779 -6.37 -45.15 23.44
N ASP A 780 -7.12 -44.11 23.04
CA ASP A 780 -8.59 -44.17 22.93
C ASP A 780 -9.03 -45.31 22.01
N SER A 781 -8.37 -45.47 20.86
CA SER A 781 -8.65 -46.56 19.91
C SER A 781 -8.45 -47.93 20.56
N SER A 782 -7.34 -48.11 21.28
CA SER A 782 -7.06 -49.36 22.00
C SER A 782 -8.09 -49.65 23.09
N ILE A 783 -8.47 -48.65 23.89
CA ILE A 783 -9.47 -48.81 24.97
C ILE A 783 -10.83 -49.16 24.40
N PHE A 784 -11.32 -48.41 23.40
CA PHE A 784 -12.63 -48.68 22.82
C PHE A 784 -12.67 -50.01 22.08
N GLN A 785 -11.57 -50.44 21.47
CA GLN A 785 -11.48 -51.77 20.87
C GLN A 785 -11.58 -52.87 21.95
N GLN A 786 -10.84 -52.75 23.06
CA GLN A 786 -10.92 -53.69 24.18
C GLN A 786 -12.32 -53.78 24.81
N ILE A 787 -13.09 -52.69 24.79
CA ILE A 787 -14.50 -52.68 25.21
C ILE A 787 -15.37 -53.37 24.15
N CYS A 788 -15.19 -53.02 22.88
CA CYS A 788 -15.93 -53.55 21.73
C CYS A 788 -15.80 -55.07 21.62
N ASP A 789 -14.59 -55.61 21.80
CA ASP A 789 -14.30 -57.06 21.71
C ASP A 789 -15.07 -57.88 22.75
N LYS A 790 -15.52 -57.24 23.84
CA LYS A 790 -16.34 -57.89 24.87
C LYS A 790 -17.84 -57.73 24.60
N CYS A 791 -18.26 -56.78 23.77
CA CYS A 791 -19.67 -56.47 23.53
C CYS A 791 -20.38 -57.52 22.66
N THR A 792 -21.66 -57.76 22.95
CA THR A 792 -22.50 -58.65 22.13
C THR A 792 -22.92 -57.93 20.85
N PRO A 793 -22.63 -58.46 19.64
CA PRO A 793 -23.08 -57.85 18.40
C PRO A 793 -24.60 -57.93 18.25
N ILE A 794 -25.21 -56.86 17.74
CA ILE A 794 -26.64 -56.79 17.42
C ILE A 794 -26.86 -56.17 16.05
N ASP A 795 -27.98 -56.51 15.40
CA ASP A 795 -28.39 -55.90 14.15
C ASP A 795 -29.05 -54.54 14.38
N LYS A 796 -29.03 -53.67 13.35
CA LYS A 796 -29.62 -52.33 13.45
C LYS A 796 -31.12 -52.33 13.79
N GLY A 797 -31.84 -53.37 13.40
CA GLY A 797 -33.28 -53.51 13.68
C GLY A 797 -33.57 -53.75 15.17
N ASP A 798 -32.62 -54.34 15.89
CA ASP A 798 -32.79 -54.68 17.31
C ASP A 798 -32.46 -53.51 18.24
N PHE A 799 -31.86 -52.44 17.72
CA PHE A 799 -31.40 -51.30 18.50
C PHE A 799 -32.47 -50.72 19.45
N PRO A 800 -33.70 -50.37 19.02
CA PRO A 800 -34.72 -49.84 19.93
C PRO A 800 -35.19 -50.85 20.98
N ASN A 801 -35.27 -52.13 20.63
CA ASN A 801 -35.69 -53.20 21.54
C ASN A 801 -34.62 -53.47 22.61
N ILE A 802 -33.35 -53.36 22.23
CA ILE A 802 -32.23 -53.50 23.17
C ILE A 802 -32.25 -52.39 24.21
N LEU A 803 -32.59 -51.15 23.84
CA LEU A 803 -32.72 -50.04 24.80
C LEU A 803 -33.81 -50.29 25.86
N ASP A 804 -34.87 -51.05 25.54
CA ASP A 804 -35.92 -51.40 26.49
C ASP A 804 -35.46 -52.39 27.57
N ASN A 805 -34.34 -53.09 27.36
CA ASN A 805 -33.78 -54.03 28.33
C ASN A 805 -32.91 -53.35 29.41
N PHE A 806 -32.69 -52.04 29.30
CA PHE A 806 -31.93 -51.26 30.26
C PHE A 806 -32.84 -50.36 31.11
N ASN A 807 -32.37 -50.01 32.30
CA ASN A 807 -32.82 -48.78 32.92
C ASN A 807 -32.23 -47.60 32.12
N ILE A 808 -33.09 -46.81 31.50
CA ILE A 808 -32.71 -45.75 30.55
C ILE A 808 -31.73 -44.72 31.12
N ASP A 809 -31.82 -44.45 32.42
CA ASP A 809 -30.93 -43.50 33.11
C ASP A 809 -29.47 -44.03 33.18
N ASP A 810 -29.31 -45.36 33.10
CA ASP A 810 -28.04 -46.05 33.17
C ASP A 810 -27.42 -46.30 31.79
N ILE A 811 -28.04 -45.87 30.68
CA ILE A 811 -27.53 -46.09 29.31
C ILE A 811 -26.62 -44.95 28.86
N ILE A 812 -25.52 -45.30 28.18
CA ILE A 812 -24.74 -44.40 27.33
C ILE A 812 -24.55 -45.04 25.94
N ILE A 813 -24.58 -44.20 24.89
CA ILE A 813 -24.26 -44.60 23.53
C ILE A 813 -22.95 -43.92 23.13
N ILE A 814 -21.97 -44.68 22.63
CA ILE A 814 -20.68 -44.17 22.16
C ILE A 814 -20.52 -44.50 20.68
N LEU A 815 -20.40 -43.47 19.86
CA LEU A 815 -20.08 -43.54 18.44
C LEU A 815 -18.57 -43.49 18.28
N ALA A 816 -17.93 -44.65 18.25
CA ALA A 816 -16.48 -44.76 18.22
C ALA A 816 -16.02 -44.93 16.78
N GLY A 817 -15.57 -43.85 16.14
CA GLY A 817 -15.16 -43.91 14.74
C GLY A 817 -14.85 -42.58 14.07
N SER A 818 -14.75 -42.62 12.74
CA SER A 818 -14.42 -41.48 11.90
C SER A 818 -15.52 -40.41 11.82
N GLY A 819 -15.22 -39.27 11.18
CA GLY A 819 -16.13 -38.14 11.01
C GLY A 819 -17.58 -38.50 10.65
N PRO A 820 -17.81 -39.38 9.64
CA PRO A 820 -19.13 -39.81 9.18
C PRO A 820 -19.96 -40.70 10.14
N THR A 821 -19.39 -41.28 11.19
CA THR A 821 -20.12 -42.23 12.07
C THR A 821 -21.38 -41.63 12.67
N LEU A 822 -21.31 -40.36 13.10
CA LEU A 822 -22.47 -39.61 13.60
C LEU A 822 -23.54 -39.44 12.52
N TYR A 823 -23.13 -39.13 11.29
CA TYR A 823 -24.06 -38.96 10.17
C TYR A 823 -24.80 -40.26 9.85
N TYR A 824 -24.09 -41.39 9.81
CA TYR A 824 -24.72 -42.69 9.57
C TYR A 824 -25.66 -43.09 10.70
N PHE A 825 -25.29 -42.83 11.95
CA PHE A 825 -26.16 -43.09 13.09
C PHE A 825 -27.44 -42.26 13.05
N ILE A 826 -27.34 -40.95 12.80
CA ILE A 826 -28.50 -40.05 12.69
C ILE A 826 -29.41 -40.44 11.53
N ASN A 827 -28.86 -40.87 10.39
CA ASN A 827 -29.67 -41.31 9.25
C ASN A 827 -30.37 -42.65 9.49
N ALA A 828 -29.77 -43.54 10.29
CA ALA A 828 -30.34 -44.84 10.59
C ALA A 828 -31.42 -44.77 11.67
N TYR A 829 -31.32 -43.79 12.59
CA TYR A 829 -32.23 -43.64 13.72
C TYR A 829 -32.68 -42.18 13.84
N ASP A 830 -33.96 -41.95 13.51
CA ASP A 830 -34.66 -40.71 13.85
C ASP A 830 -34.60 -40.49 15.38
N HIS A 831 -34.73 -39.24 15.84
CA HIS A 831 -34.72 -38.82 17.25
C HIS A 831 -33.36 -38.43 17.89
N CYS A 832 -32.36 -38.04 17.08
CA CYS A 832 -31.16 -37.36 17.59
C CYS A 832 -31.34 -35.84 17.65
N THR A 833 -31.01 -35.21 18.80
CA THR A 833 -30.88 -33.74 18.89
C THR A 833 -29.41 -33.35 19.05
N ILE A 834 -28.93 -32.49 18.16
CA ILE A 834 -27.60 -31.88 18.24
C ILE A 834 -27.67 -30.71 19.24
N ASN A 835 -26.82 -30.70 20.26
CA ASN A 835 -26.70 -29.57 21.17
C ASN A 835 -25.77 -28.53 20.52
N PRO A 836 -26.25 -27.36 20.06
CA PRO A 836 -25.43 -26.42 19.28
C PRO A 836 -24.41 -25.65 20.13
N SER A 837 -24.40 -25.83 21.46
CA SER A 837 -23.60 -25.03 22.39
C SER A 837 -22.17 -25.51 22.61
N ASP A 838 -21.77 -26.68 22.11
CA ASP A 838 -20.46 -27.30 22.40
C ASP A 838 -19.47 -27.26 21.22
N GLU A 839 -19.45 -26.17 20.44
CA GLU A 839 -18.38 -25.92 19.44
C GLU A 839 -17.06 -25.43 20.06
N SER A 840 -16.94 -25.39 21.40
CA SER A 840 -15.63 -25.22 22.03
C SER A 840 -14.86 -26.53 21.93
N SER A 841 -13.75 -26.53 21.18
CA SER A 841 -12.99 -27.71 20.74
C SER A 841 -12.33 -28.59 21.83
N ASP A 842 -12.69 -28.38 23.10
CA ASP A 842 -11.90 -28.79 24.26
C ASP A 842 -12.64 -29.78 25.18
N ASP A 843 -13.95 -29.98 24.98
CA ASP A 843 -14.76 -30.92 25.77
C ASP A 843 -15.34 -32.08 24.93
N ILE A 844 -15.90 -33.09 25.58
CA ILE A 844 -16.57 -34.23 24.90
C ILE A 844 -17.74 -33.68 24.08
N THR A 845 -17.79 -34.00 22.78
CA THR A 845 -18.96 -33.65 21.95
C THR A 845 -20.15 -34.52 22.34
N GLU A 846 -21.12 -33.90 23.00
CA GLU A 846 -22.31 -34.55 23.54
C GLU A 846 -23.54 -34.29 22.67
N HIS A 847 -24.13 -35.37 22.18
CA HIS A 847 -25.43 -35.40 21.53
C HIS A 847 -26.42 -36.13 22.43
N VAL A 848 -27.71 -36.04 22.09
CA VAL A 848 -28.77 -36.73 22.81
C VAL A 848 -29.60 -37.56 21.85
N TYR A 849 -29.78 -38.82 22.18
CA TYR A 849 -30.74 -39.71 21.52
C TYR A 849 -32.00 -39.82 22.37
N HIS A 850 -33.18 -39.55 21.79
CA HIS A 850 -34.44 -39.63 22.52
C HIS A 850 -35.13 -40.98 22.27
N HIS A 851 -35.28 -41.76 23.34
CA HIS A 851 -36.02 -43.03 23.32
C HIS A 851 -37.23 -42.93 24.26
N LYS A 852 -38.45 -43.13 23.73
CA LYS A 852 -39.72 -43.03 24.49
C LYS A 852 -39.86 -41.75 25.33
N GLY A 853 -39.39 -40.62 24.80
CA GLY A 853 -39.46 -39.30 25.45
C GLY A 853 -38.42 -39.06 26.55
N ARG A 854 -37.42 -39.94 26.71
CA ARG A 854 -36.29 -39.75 27.63
C ARG A 854 -34.98 -39.61 26.86
N ALA A 855 -34.09 -38.78 27.40
CA ALA A 855 -32.81 -38.44 26.81
C ALA A 855 -31.71 -39.44 27.21
N ILE A 856 -31.03 -40.04 26.22
CA ILE A 856 -29.86 -40.90 26.39
C ILE A 856 -28.62 -40.15 25.88
N PRO A 857 -27.53 -40.06 26.68
CA PRO A 857 -26.28 -39.47 26.22
C PRO A 857 -25.70 -40.24 25.03
N LEU A 858 -25.40 -39.50 23.95
CA LEU A 858 -24.78 -39.99 22.72
C LEU A 858 -23.45 -39.26 22.51
N ILE A 859 -22.34 -39.97 22.68
CA ILE A 859 -21.01 -39.38 22.63
C ILE A 859 -20.30 -39.79 21.36
N LYS A 860 -19.69 -38.83 20.66
CA LYS A 860 -18.79 -39.15 19.56
C LYS A 860 -17.36 -39.29 20.08
N ALA A 861 -16.75 -40.45 19.85
CA ALA A 861 -15.36 -40.74 20.16
C ALA A 861 -14.52 -40.93 18.90
N ASP A 862 -13.51 -40.08 18.71
CA ASP A 862 -12.57 -40.23 17.59
C ASP A 862 -11.62 -41.41 17.85
N LYS A 863 -11.60 -42.39 16.94
CA LYS A 863 -10.65 -43.50 16.97
C LYS A 863 -10.08 -43.83 15.58
N ARG A 864 -9.04 -44.66 15.54
CA ARG A 864 -8.53 -45.34 14.34
C ARG A 864 -9.10 -46.76 14.25
N GLY A 865 -9.18 -47.30 13.03
CA GLY A 865 -9.70 -48.64 12.75
C GLY A 865 -11.21 -48.66 12.50
N ASP A 866 -11.85 -49.82 12.70
CA ASP A 866 -13.24 -50.07 12.28
C ASP A 866 -14.26 -49.28 13.12
N ASP A 867 -15.15 -48.56 12.46
CA ASP A 867 -16.12 -47.71 13.14
C ASP A 867 -17.29 -48.55 13.71
N PHE A 868 -17.66 -48.30 14.98
CA PHE A 868 -18.77 -49.01 15.64
C PHE A 868 -19.53 -48.12 16.62
N VAL A 869 -20.74 -48.55 16.96
CA VAL A 869 -21.61 -47.96 17.98
C VAL A 869 -21.64 -48.89 19.18
N LEU A 870 -21.31 -48.37 20.37
CA LEU A 870 -21.40 -49.09 21.63
C LEU A 870 -22.62 -48.64 22.42
N ILE A 871 -23.33 -49.59 23.02
CA ILE A 871 -24.45 -49.37 23.93
C ILE A 871 -24.08 -49.99 25.26
N LEU A 872 -23.83 -49.15 26.27
CA LEU A 872 -23.20 -49.58 27.52
C LEU A 872 -24.06 -49.19 28.72
N ASN A 873 -24.11 -50.07 29.73
CA ASN A 873 -24.61 -49.72 31.05
C ASN A 873 -23.53 -49.00 31.86
N LYS A 874 -23.74 -47.71 32.18
CA LYS A 874 -22.83 -46.83 32.90
C LYS A 874 -22.27 -47.42 34.20
N ARG A 875 -23.08 -48.20 34.93
CA ARG A 875 -22.70 -48.74 36.24
C ARG A 875 -21.87 -50.02 36.15
N LYS A 876 -21.80 -50.64 34.96
CA LYS A 876 -21.23 -51.98 34.78
C LYS A 876 -20.08 -52.04 33.77
N VAL A 877 -19.54 -50.90 33.33
CA VAL A 877 -18.45 -50.88 32.35
C VAL A 877 -17.11 -51.39 32.92
N GLY A 878 -16.87 -51.27 34.23
CA GLY A 878 -15.58 -51.62 34.84
C GLY A 878 -14.68 -50.40 35.06
N LYS A 879 -13.35 -50.59 35.06
CA LYS A 879 -12.36 -49.57 35.39
C LYS A 879 -11.26 -49.45 34.34
N LEU A 880 -10.79 -48.22 34.13
CA LEU A 880 -9.57 -47.90 33.40
C LEU A 880 -8.45 -47.65 34.41
N LEU A 881 -7.41 -48.48 34.38
CA LEU A 881 -6.23 -48.33 35.23
C LEU A 881 -5.11 -47.63 34.47
N GLN A 882 -4.61 -46.52 35.00
CA GLN A 882 -3.33 -45.96 34.58
C GLN A 882 -2.20 -46.61 35.39
N LEU A 883 -1.34 -47.33 34.71
CA LEU A 883 -0.22 -48.05 35.31
C LEU A 883 1.07 -47.25 35.18
N SER A 884 2.10 -47.61 35.95
CA SER A 884 3.39 -46.96 35.81
C SER A 884 4.00 -47.21 34.43
N PRO A 885 4.48 -46.16 33.74
CA PRO A 885 5.26 -46.35 32.52
C PRO A 885 6.68 -46.81 32.82
N LEU A 886 7.13 -46.82 34.08
CA LEU A 886 8.48 -47.20 34.48
C LEU A 886 8.64 -48.72 34.55
N ASN A 887 9.78 -49.20 34.04
CA ASN A 887 10.27 -50.56 34.29
C ASN A 887 11.23 -50.51 35.49
N GLU A 888 11.54 -51.65 36.12
CA GLU A 888 12.42 -51.70 37.31
C GLU A 888 13.78 -50.99 37.15
N LYS A 889 14.35 -51.00 35.94
CA LYS A 889 15.62 -50.32 35.61
C LYS A 889 15.47 -48.88 35.13
N SER A 890 14.25 -48.34 35.07
CA SER A 890 14.00 -46.97 34.59
C SER A 890 14.21 -45.96 35.71
N GLU A 891 14.92 -44.87 35.41
CA GLU A 891 15.10 -43.78 36.37
C GLU A 891 13.78 -43.01 36.58
N LEU A 892 13.53 -42.61 37.83
CA LEU A 892 12.32 -41.88 38.21
C LEU A 892 12.24 -40.48 37.57
N ASP A 893 13.38 -39.87 37.27
CA ASP A 893 13.48 -38.52 36.68
C ASP A 893 12.90 -38.42 35.27
N PHE A 894 12.70 -39.55 34.60
CA PHE A 894 12.02 -39.61 33.31
C PHE A 894 10.49 -39.67 33.43
N LEU A 895 9.94 -39.88 34.63
CA LEU A 895 8.50 -39.85 34.85
C LEU A 895 8.00 -38.39 34.82
N ASN A 896 7.22 -38.06 33.79
CA ASN A 896 6.56 -36.78 33.63
C ASN A 896 5.05 -37.01 33.54
N ASP A 897 4.36 -36.76 34.65
CA ASP A 897 2.95 -37.07 34.83
C ASP A 897 2.64 -38.57 34.60
N ILE A 898 1.87 -38.95 33.57
CA ILE A 898 1.58 -40.36 33.25
C ILE A 898 2.59 -40.99 32.29
N PHE A 899 3.54 -40.20 31.78
CA PHE A 899 4.45 -40.60 30.73
C PHE A 899 5.87 -40.84 31.26
N TYR A 900 6.53 -41.85 30.73
CA TYR A 900 7.98 -41.90 30.64
C TYR A 900 8.40 -41.03 29.45
N MET A 901 9.11 -39.94 29.69
CA MET A 901 9.60 -39.03 28.64
C MET A 901 11.12 -38.89 28.68
N ASN A 902 11.80 -39.61 27.79
CA ASN A 902 13.25 -39.56 27.62
C ASN A 902 13.64 -38.96 26.27
N ILE A 903 14.37 -37.85 26.31
CA ILE A 903 14.87 -37.14 25.13
C ILE A 903 16.39 -37.14 25.24
N ARG A 904 17.06 -37.90 24.36
CA ARG A 904 18.50 -38.09 24.38
C ARG A 904 19.15 -37.39 23.21
N ASP A 905 20.13 -36.53 23.49
CA ASP A 905 20.97 -35.93 22.48
C ASP A 905 22.02 -36.94 21.99
N LEU A 906 21.90 -37.45 20.77
CA LEU A 906 22.83 -38.47 20.28
C LEU A 906 24.22 -37.92 19.92
N LEU A 907 24.41 -36.59 20.01
CA LEU A 907 25.72 -35.95 20.00
C LEU A 907 26.45 -36.08 21.34
N ASP A 908 25.72 -36.17 22.47
CA ASP A 908 26.33 -36.24 23.81
C ASP A 908 27.08 -37.57 23.97
N PRO A 909 28.39 -37.54 24.29
CA PRO A 909 29.18 -38.76 24.53
C PRO A 909 28.58 -39.71 25.57
N LYS A 910 27.78 -39.21 26.52
CA LYS A 910 27.07 -40.03 27.52
C LYS A 910 26.05 -41.00 26.90
N HIS A 911 25.69 -40.80 25.64
CA HIS A 911 24.71 -41.62 24.93
C HIS A 911 25.35 -42.48 23.83
N ASP A 912 26.68 -42.65 23.85
CA ASP A 912 27.41 -43.45 22.87
C ASP A 912 26.96 -44.92 22.86
N GLU A 913 26.75 -45.53 24.03
CA GLU A 913 26.28 -46.91 24.15
C GLU A 913 24.89 -47.10 23.51
N TYR A 914 23.96 -46.19 23.80
CA TYR A 914 22.62 -46.17 23.19
C TYR A 914 22.68 -45.95 21.67
N ARG A 915 23.60 -45.11 21.19
CA ARG A 915 23.79 -44.90 19.75
C ARG A 915 24.27 -46.16 19.04
N GLU A 916 25.16 -46.95 19.65
CA GLU A 916 25.58 -48.24 19.12
C GLU A 916 24.47 -49.29 19.20
N GLU A 917 23.61 -49.24 20.21
CA GLU A 917 22.40 -50.07 20.28
C GLU A 917 21.44 -49.77 19.12
N VAL A 918 21.19 -48.48 18.84
CA VAL A 918 20.37 -48.03 17.71
C VAL A 918 20.90 -48.55 16.37
N LEU A 919 22.23 -48.51 16.16
CA LEU A 919 22.89 -49.02 14.94
C LEU A 919 22.77 -50.54 14.79
N LYS A 920 22.82 -51.28 15.89
CA LYS A 920 22.77 -52.75 15.90
C LYS A 920 21.35 -53.31 15.81
N ASN A 921 20.33 -52.50 16.14
CA ASN A 921 18.94 -52.94 16.11
C ASN A 921 18.50 -53.23 14.66
N PRO A 922 18.11 -54.48 14.33
CA PRO A 922 17.68 -54.87 12.98
C PRO A 922 16.53 -54.01 12.43
N ASP A 923 15.61 -53.58 13.29
CA ASP A 923 14.44 -52.77 12.88
C ASP A 923 14.85 -51.39 12.39
N ASN A 924 16.00 -50.89 12.84
CA ASN A 924 16.53 -49.59 12.43
C ASN A 924 17.36 -49.64 11.14
N GLN A 925 17.84 -50.82 10.73
CA GLN A 925 18.77 -50.95 9.60
C GLN A 925 18.14 -50.48 8.28
N LYS A 926 16.83 -50.67 8.12
CA LYS A 926 16.12 -50.30 6.90
C LYS A 926 16.17 -48.79 6.63
N TRP A 927 15.81 -47.98 7.63
CA TRP A 927 15.80 -46.52 7.49
C TRP A 927 17.20 -45.89 7.65
N LEU A 928 18.12 -46.54 8.39
CA LEU A 928 19.53 -46.14 8.45
C LEU A 928 20.27 -46.39 7.13
N ALA A 929 19.92 -47.43 6.38
CA ALA A 929 20.46 -47.69 5.05
C ALA A 929 20.02 -46.63 4.02
N GLU A 930 18.85 -46.00 4.22
CA GLU A 930 18.37 -44.89 3.41
C GLU A 930 19.17 -43.61 3.65
N SER A 931 19.77 -43.43 4.84
CA SER A 931 20.58 -42.24 5.18
C SER A 931 22.05 -42.37 4.80
N SER A 932 22.63 -43.59 4.83
CA SER A 932 23.93 -43.90 4.22
C SER A 932 24.18 -45.40 4.08
N LYS A 933 24.99 -45.80 3.09
CA LYS A 933 25.41 -47.20 2.86
C LYS A 933 26.53 -47.68 3.79
N ASP A 934 27.23 -46.78 4.47
CA ASP A 934 28.39 -47.08 5.31
C ASP A 934 28.11 -46.81 6.81
N VAL A 935 28.55 -47.73 7.67
CA VAL A 935 28.31 -47.71 9.12
C VAL A 935 28.94 -46.48 9.77
N ASP A 936 30.12 -46.04 9.32
CA ASP A 936 30.76 -44.85 9.88
C ASP A 936 30.01 -43.57 9.52
N HIS A 937 29.43 -43.51 8.32
CA HIS A 937 28.54 -42.42 7.91
C HIS A 937 27.20 -42.45 8.68
N GLN A 938 26.63 -43.63 8.93
CA GLN A 938 25.43 -43.78 9.78
C GLN A 938 25.71 -43.32 11.21
N ARG A 939 26.87 -43.67 11.77
CA ARG A 939 27.31 -43.19 13.09
C ARG A 939 27.45 -41.68 13.13
N LYS A 940 28.00 -41.07 12.08
CA LYS A 940 28.10 -39.61 11.94
C LYS A 940 26.73 -38.95 11.79
N TYR A 941 25.82 -39.57 11.06
CA TYR A 941 24.44 -39.12 10.91
C TYR A 941 23.70 -39.13 12.25
N LEU A 942 23.79 -40.21 13.03
CA LEU A 942 23.12 -40.29 14.33
C LEU A 942 23.56 -39.17 15.30
N LYS A 943 24.81 -38.68 15.22
CA LYS A 943 25.26 -37.52 16.01
C LYS A 943 24.55 -36.20 15.66
N GLN A 944 23.82 -36.16 14.55
CA GLN A 944 22.98 -35.03 14.13
C GLN A 944 21.54 -35.17 14.61
N CYS A 945 21.23 -36.25 15.35
CA CYS A 945 19.88 -36.61 15.73
C CYS A 945 19.64 -36.55 17.24
N VAL A 946 18.37 -36.49 17.61
CA VAL A 946 17.85 -36.63 18.97
C VAL A 946 16.89 -37.81 19.00
N SER A 947 17.00 -38.63 20.02
CA SER A 947 16.06 -39.72 20.26
C SER A 947 14.95 -39.22 21.19
N ILE A 948 13.70 -39.40 20.79
CA ILE A 948 12.53 -39.06 21.60
C ILE A 948 11.79 -40.35 21.93
N GLN A 949 11.64 -40.63 23.22
CA GLN A 949 10.85 -41.73 23.74
C GLN A 949 9.79 -41.18 24.69
N ILE A 950 8.52 -41.41 24.36
CA ILE A 950 7.36 -41.05 25.17
C ILE A 950 6.50 -42.29 25.29
N PHE A 951 6.34 -42.80 26.51
CA PHE A 951 5.54 -43.99 26.76
C PHE A 951 4.61 -43.81 27.94
N GLU A 952 3.44 -44.39 27.84
CA GLU A 952 2.52 -44.63 28.95
C GLU A 952 2.22 -46.12 29.09
N ARG A 953 1.42 -46.48 30.09
CA ARG A 953 0.87 -47.82 30.26
C ARG A 953 -0.51 -47.73 30.89
N PHE A 954 -1.46 -48.45 30.31
CA PHE A 954 -2.84 -48.47 30.77
C PHE A 954 -3.43 -49.88 30.63
N LYS A 955 -4.50 -50.16 31.37
CA LYS A 955 -5.23 -51.43 31.31
C LYS A 955 -6.72 -51.18 31.54
N TYR A 956 -7.56 -51.77 30.71
CA TYR A 956 -9.00 -51.80 30.95
C TYR A 956 -9.41 -53.10 31.65
N GLU A 957 -9.98 -52.97 32.86
CA GLU A 957 -10.51 -54.08 33.66
C GLU A 957 -12.04 -54.06 33.59
N PRO A 958 -12.68 -55.03 32.90
CA PRO A 958 -14.13 -55.06 32.77
C PRO A 958 -14.78 -55.40 34.12
N ALA A 959 -16.04 -55.00 34.32
CA ALA A 959 -16.84 -55.55 35.40
C ALA A 959 -17.12 -57.05 35.17
N ASP A 960 -17.56 -57.75 36.22
CA ASP A 960 -17.85 -59.18 36.20
C ASP A 960 -18.72 -59.57 34.96
N PRO A 961 -18.28 -60.55 34.13
CA PRO A 961 -18.94 -60.90 32.88
C PRO A 961 -20.41 -61.32 33.02
N GLU A 962 -20.85 -61.86 34.17
CA GLU A 962 -22.25 -62.26 34.35
C GLU A 962 -23.21 -61.08 34.49
N ASP A 963 -22.69 -59.89 34.81
CA ASP A 963 -23.50 -58.70 35.09
C ASP A 963 -23.46 -57.65 33.96
N PHE A 964 -22.51 -57.73 33.03
CA PHE A 964 -22.20 -56.62 32.11
C PHE A 964 -23.16 -56.57 30.90
N GLN A 965 -24.15 -55.68 30.95
CA GLN A 965 -25.04 -55.36 29.83
C GLN A 965 -24.33 -54.46 28.80
N ARG A 966 -23.94 -55.02 27.65
CA ARG A 966 -23.12 -54.36 26.62
C ARG A 966 -23.44 -54.88 25.22
N TYR A 967 -23.67 -53.96 24.28
CA TYR A 967 -23.97 -54.32 22.89
C TYR A 967 -23.18 -53.45 21.91
N LYS A 968 -22.94 -53.97 20.71
CA LYS A 968 -22.28 -53.23 19.62
C LYS A 968 -23.06 -53.34 18.31
N ILE A 969 -22.97 -52.29 17.50
CA ILE A 969 -23.43 -52.27 16.11
C ILE A 969 -22.25 -51.84 15.24
N ASP A 970 -21.92 -52.64 14.23
CA ASP A 970 -20.88 -52.28 13.27
C ASP A 970 -21.43 -51.22 12.30
N ILE A 971 -20.69 -50.12 12.06
CA ILE A 971 -21.21 -48.98 11.28
C ILE A 971 -21.56 -49.38 9.84
N GLU A 972 -20.90 -50.40 9.30
CA GLU A 972 -21.14 -50.88 7.94
C GLU A 972 -22.59 -51.32 7.74
N THR A 973 -23.24 -51.83 8.79
CA THR A 973 -24.65 -52.23 8.76
C THR A 973 -25.61 -51.03 8.71
N LEU A 974 -25.13 -49.85 9.10
CA LEU A 974 -25.87 -48.57 9.12
C LEU A 974 -25.68 -47.77 7.83
N ASN A 975 -24.73 -48.12 6.96
CA ASN A 975 -24.45 -47.39 5.72
C ASN A 975 -25.46 -47.73 4.61
N PRO A 976 -26.20 -46.75 4.04
CA PRO A 976 -27.19 -47.01 3.00
C PRO A 976 -26.62 -47.33 1.61
N LYS A 977 -25.30 -47.29 1.39
CA LYS A 977 -24.66 -47.58 0.09
C LYS A 977 -23.39 -48.42 0.21
N LYS A 978 -23.53 -49.75 0.28
CA LYS A 978 -22.54 -50.70 -0.23
C LYS A 978 -23.32 -51.75 -1.05
N PRO A 979 -23.26 -51.74 -2.40
CA PRO A 979 -23.78 -52.86 -3.19
C PRO A 979 -23.05 -54.14 -2.75
N GLN A 980 -23.77 -55.25 -2.62
CA GLN A 980 -23.13 -56.56 -2.54
C GLN A 980 -22.19 -56.73 -3.73
N GLU A 981 -20.89 -56.90 -3.47
CA GLU A 981 -19.96 -57.32 -4.52
C GLU A 981 -20.38 -58.71 -5.03
N PRO A 982 -20.49 -58.91 -6.35
CA PRO A 982 -20.72 -60.23 -6.89
C PRO A 982 -19.47 -61.08 -6.69
N SER A 983 -19.66 -62.29 -6.19
CA SER A 983 -18.63 -63.34 -6.18
C SER A 983 -18.11 -63.59 -7.61
N GLN A 984 -16.84 -63.30 -7.86
CA GLN A 984 -16.04 -63.86 -8.95
C GLN A 984 -14.74 -64.34 -8.27
N ALA A 985 -14.38 -65.63 -8.23
CA ALA A 985 -14.35 -66.64 -9.27
C ALA A 985 -13.66 -66.15 -10.54
N SER A 986 -12.33 -66.11 -10.51
CA SER A 986 -11.51 -66.46 -11.68
C SER A 986 -10.10 -66.84 -11.24
N GLU A 987 -9.78 -68.12 -11.39
CA GLU A 987 -8.44 -68.61 -11.68
C GLU A 987 -7.89 -67.87 -12.91
N PHE A 988 -6.78 -67.14 -12.73
CA PHE A 988 -5.53 -67.15 -13.52
C PHE A 988 -4.61 -65.99 -13.11
#